data_AF-A0A8S9BE56-F1
#
_entry.id   AF-A0A8S9BE56-F1
#
_cell.length_a   1.000
_cell.length_b   1.000
_cell.length_c   1.000
_cell.angle_alpha   90.00
_cell.angle_beta   90.00
_cell.angle_gamma   90.00
#
_symmetry.space_group_name_H-M   'P 1'
#
loop_
_entity.id
_entity.type
_entity.pdbx_description
1 polymer ?
#
loop_
_entity_poly.entity_id
_entity_poly.type
_entity_poly.pdbx_seq_one_letter_code
_entity_poly.pdbx_strand_id
1 'polypeptide(L)'
;MAVMTRKRKASSECSEDVKPSKSPRIRLVHIPTKAKPAPSFLGDQTIVTIDLESPSASASIPVHKNFITHYSHFFAAHFSTATNLKVADVTPSTFNIFLSWLYTQTVSQPNQLSRPDINVLISLWLLADRFLVSQLQNQIMAMIFEKSFSGYIVRESFWEVFEKTERGNKMRTFLVDGFVRKMQAGDLSRDADGECSYEWLPREMLEDVLVEIKSYGSGPVFLPTSRPDITDINVNGAFKSPKFRDTIAERLSGAVKIATVTYDEMGKIGEDPSYANLDITTINEHAFLYTWKGSESALKPLLFMCHSDVVPASDSTADRWTHPPFSGYYDGTYIWGRGSADDKCNVISKLSAIEALLEVGFQPNRTVIVALGFDEESGSKGYGARCLANHLLQTYGADGIEIILDEGTEGVQNRWGTNFALPASAEKGHVDISVTIDMAGGHSSTPPNHTTIGYLAQIIQKIEENQFPSRLTNKNPTEAYLHTAALHAKNMDKNLRHAILDPQSVDKVIEYLDGDRLTRALVQTTTAVDIVQGGVKANALPESASVLVCHRIAVEESVQHVKDHYSRILEPFAKKWGLELQNSHENEKDLTDAMIWKSDRMKITVTSDPGLEPSPASDISDERFGWLAGTLRGNTDTKFYWELTNQIYRINPYSSKWDPRGLMIHTVDERMPVDGMLEMVRFYHELIRVVDEKRL
;
A
#
# COMPACT_ATOMS: atom_id res chain seq x y z
N MET A 1 -59.23 -31.53 -11.42
CA MET A 1 -59.67 -31.63 -12.83
C MET A 1 -58.43 -31.62 -13.74
N ALA A 2 -58.28 -32.68 -14.55
CA ALA A 2 -57.45 -32.86 -15.77
C ALA A 2 -56.02 -32.24 -15.80
N VAL A 3 -54.94 -33.01 -15.64
CA VAL A 3 -54.31 -33.99 -16.57
C VAL A 3 -53.64 -33.34 -17.80
N MET A 4 -52.30 -33.32 -17.86
CA MET A 4 -51.53 -34.10 -18.85
C MET A 4 -50.02 -34.04 -18.63
N THR A 5 -49.49 -35.18 -18.22
CA THR A 5 -48.11 -35.68 -18.34
C THR A 5 -47.59 -35.70 -19.79
N ARG A 6 -46.29 -35.44 -19.97
CA ARG A 6 -45.46 -36.16 -20.96
C ARG A 6 -44.03 -36.35 -20.48
N LYS A 7 -43.70 -37.60 -20.15
CA LYS A 7 -42.34 -38.14 -20.06
C LYS A 7 -41.74 -38.26 -21.46
N ARG A 8 -40.45 -37.98 -21.61
CA ARG A 8 -39.54 -38.74 -22.50
C ARG A 8 -38.23 -39.01 -21.74
N LYS A 9 -37.79 -40.26 -21.84
CA LYS A 9 -36.61 -40.88 -21.22
C LYS A 9 -35.80 -41.48 -22.37
N ALA A 10 -34.47 -41.30 -22.39
CA ALA A 10 -33.41 -42.15 -22.98
C ALA A 10 -32.14 -41.28 -23.14
N SER A 11 -31.11 -41.48 -22.28
CA SER A 11 -29.82 -42.18 -22.55
C SER A 11 -28.85 -41.30 -23.38
N SER A 12 -27.57 -41.09 -23.07
CA SER A 12 -26.54 -41.89 -22.37
C SER A 12 -25.26 -41.03 -22.19
N GLU A 13 -24.55 -41.26 -21.08
CA GLU A 13 -23.07 -41.25 -20.87
C GLU A 13 -22.19 -39.99 -21.08
N CYS A 14 -21.27 -39.85 -20.11
CA CYS A 14 -20.03 -39.02 -20.05
C CYS A 14 -20.24 -37.49 -19.97
N SER A 15 -19.57 -36.71 -19.13
CA SER A 15 -18.37 -36.87 -18.29
C SER A 15 -18.23 -35.62 -17.38
N GLU A 16 -17.69 -35.83 -16.18
CA GLU A 16 -16.87 -34.88 -15.39
C GLU A 16 -17.48 -33.56 -14.87
N ASP A 17 -17.42 -33.43 -13.54
CA ASP A 17 -17.61 -32.24 -12.73
C ASP A 17 -16.74 -31.06 -13.20
N VAL A 18 -17.36 -30.06 -13.83
CA VAL A 18 -16.72 -28.76 -14.08
C VAL A 18 -16.78 -27.94 -12.79
N LYS A 19 -15.63 -27.90 -12.10
CA LYS A 19 -15.33 -27.02 -10.96
C LYS A 19 -15.69 -25.56 -11.27
N PRO A 20 -16.09 -24.75 -10.27
CA PRO A 20 -16.32 -23.32 -10.46
C PRO A 20 -15.03 -22.64 -10.94
N SER A 21 -15.08 -22.12 -12.17
CA SER A 21 -14.04 -21.30 -12.77
C SER A 21 -13.92 -19.98 -11.99
N LYS A 22 -12.70 -19.68 -11.55
CA LYS A 22 -12.32 -18.47 -10.82
C LYS A 22 -12.60 -17.24 -11.68
N SER A 23 -13.29 -16.26 -11.12
CA SER A 23 -13.39 -14.89 -11.64
C SER A 23 -11.99 -14.29 -11.86
N PRO A 24 -11.63 -13.83 -13.08
CA PRO A 24 -10.37 -13.14 -13.29
C PRO A 24 -10.55 -11.62 -13.12
N ARG A 25 -9.86 -11.01 -12.16
CA ARG A 25 -9.57 -9.57 -12.20
C ARG A 25 -8.33 -9.35 -13.06
N ILE A 26 -8.22 -8.17 -13.67
CA ILE A 26 -7.27 -7.89 -14.76
C ILE A 26 -5.81 -8.05 -14.30
N ARG A 27 -5.18 -9.21 -14.58
CA ARG A 27 -3.72 -9.36 -14.47
C ARG A 27 -3.02 -8.50 -15.52
N LEU A 28 -1.82 -7.98 -15.24
CA LEU A 28 -0.89 -7.59 -16.30
C LEU A 28 -0.56 -8.82 -17.17
N VAL A 29 -0.47 -8.66 -18.50
CA VAL A 29 -0.07 -9.77 -19.37
C VAL A 29 1.39 -10.08 -19.05
N HIS A 30 1.64 -11.34 -18.65
CA HIS A 30 2.90 -11.89 -18.15
C HIS A 30 4.13 -11.16 -18.70
N ILE A 31 4.87 -10.51 -17.80
CA ILE A 31 6.16 -9.88 -18.11
C ILE A 31 7.25 -10.91 -17.79
N PRO A 32 8.07 -11.34 -18.76
CA PRO A 32 9.22 -12.18 -18.48
C PRO A 32 10.19 -11.47 -17.51
N THR A 33 10.65 -12.19 -16.49
CA THR A 33 11.45 -11.71 -15.35
C THR A 33 12.89 -11.29 -15.66
N LYS A 34 13.27 -11.18 -16.94
CA LYS A 34 14.55 -10.60 -17.38
C LYS A 34 14.34 -9.74 -18.63
N ALA A 35 14.65 -8.46 -18.55
CA ALA A 35 14.63 -7.56 -19.70
C ALA A 35 15.63 -8.05 -20.75
N LYS A 36 15.15 -8.44 -21.93
CA LYS A 36 16.04 -8.70 -23.08
C LYS A 36 16.62 -7.35 -23.56
N PRO A 37 17.90 -7.29 -23.97
CA PRO A 37 18.46 -6.07 -24.55
C PRO A 37 17.66 -5.64 -25.77
N ALA A 38 17.40 -4.34 -25.91
CA ALA A 38 16.62 -3.81 -27.03
C ALA A 38 17.23 -4.24 -28.39
N PRO A 39 16.40 -4.56 -29.40
CA PRO A 39 16.89 -4.91 -30.73
C PRO A 39 17.68 -3.73 -31.33
N SER A 40 18.80 -4.06 -31.98
CA SER A 40 19.71 -3.07 -32.58
C SER A 40 19.69 -3.16 -34.10
N PHE A 41 19.85 -2.00 -34.74
CA PHE A 41 20.14 -1.91 -36.18
C PHE A 41 21.61 -2.23 -36.50
N LEU A 42 22.46 -2.36 -35.48
CA LEU A 42 23.87 -2.73 -35.65
C LEU A 42 23.98 -4.25 -35.86
N GLY A 43 24.39 -4.67 -37.06
CA GLY A 43 24.58 -6.08 -37.46
C GLY A 43 23.72 -6.49 -38.66
N ASP A 44 23.84 -7.76 -39.09
CA ASP A 44 23.12 -8.29 -40.24
C ASP A 44 21.59 -8.27 -40.02
N GLN A 45 20.89 -7.59 -40.94
CA GLN A 45 19.45 -7.43 -40.90
C GLN A 45 18.78 -8.40 -41.87
N THR A 46 17.94 -9.29 -41.33
CA THR A 46 17.07 -10.16 -42.15
C THR A 46 15.69 -9.53 -42.26
N ILE A 47 15.16 -9.42 -43.48
CA ILE A 47 13.80 -8.94 -43.74
C ILE A 47 12.86 -10.13 -43.95
N VAL A 48 11.69 -10.07 -43.33
CA VAL A 48 10.56 -10.99 -43.55
C VAL A 48 9.36 -10.20 -44.06
N THR A 49 8.45 -10.86 -44.78
CA THR A 49 7.28 -10.21 -45.38
C THR A 49 6.00 -10.61 -44.66
N ILE A 50 5.14 -9.64 -44.36
CA ILE A 50 3.80 -9.89 -43.81
C ILE A 50 2.77 -9.47 -44.85
N ASP A 51 2.00 -10.45 -45.31
CA ASP A 51 0.93 -10.28 -46.29
C ASP A 51 -0.39 -10.12 -45.55
N LEU A 52 -0.90 -8.90 -45.50
CA LEU A 52 -2.19 -8.57 -44.91
C LEU A 52 -3.30 -8.81 -45.93
N GLU A 53 -4.32 -9.55 -45.53
CA GLU A 53 -5.53 -9.79 -46.33
C GLU A 53 -6.75 -9.31 -45.52
N SER A 54 -7.46 -8.31 -46.01
CA SER A 54 -8.75 -7.88 -45.43
C SER A 54 -9.80 -7.74 -46.56
N PRO A 55 -11.11 -7.82 -46.25
CA PRO A 55 -12.15 -7.65 -47.27
C PRO A 55 -12.05 -6.34 -48.06
N SER A 56 -11.43 -5.30 -47.49
CA SER A 56 -11.34 -3.96 -48.04
C SER A 56 -9.94 -3.56 -48.57
N ALA A 57 -8.88 -4.32 -48.27
CA ALA A 57 -7.51 -3.99 -48.66
C ALA A 57 -6.54 -5.17 -48.48
N SER A 58 -5.52 -5.27 -49.35
CA SER A 58 -4.36 -6.16 -49.17
C SER A 58 -3.05 -5.37 -49.24
N ALA A 59 -2.06 -5.78 -48.46
CA ALA A 59 -0.75 -5.14 -48.44
C ALA A 59 0.35 -6.13 -48.03
N SER A 60 1.50 -6.10 -48.71
CA SER A 60 2.69 -6.86 -48.33
C SER A 60 3.71 -5.90 -47.70
N ILE A 61 4.00 -6.11 -46.42
CA ILE A 61 4.80 -5.20 -45.61
C ILE A 61 6.13 -5.87 -45.22
N PRO A 62 7.29 -5.32 -45.62
CA PRO A 62 8.59 -5.82 -45.18
C PRO A 62 8.88 -5.38 -43.74
N VAL A 63 9.36 -6.31 -42.91
CA VAL A 63 9.67 -6.07 -41.50
C VAL A 63 11.01 -6.69 -41.12
N HIS A 64 11.79 -6.02 -40.27
CA HIS A 64 13.02 -6.57 -39.72
C HIS A 64 12.71 -7.76 -38.81
N LYS A 65 13.18 -8.95 -39.17
CA LYS A 65 12.97 -10.20 -38.44
C LYS A 65 13.35 -10.05 -36.97
N ASN A 66 14.50 -9.44 -36.70
CA ASN A 66 15.03 -9.29 -35.33
C ASN A 66 14.11 -8.44 -34.44
N PHE A 67 13.42 -7.43 -34.98
CA PHE A 67 12.50 -6.58 -34.23
C PHE A 67 11.17 -7.30 -33.95
N ILE A 68 10.56 -7.91 -34.97
CA ILE A 68 9.25 -8.53 -34.81
C ILE A 68 9.28 -9.80 -33.96
N THR A 69 10.36 -10.57 -34.03
CA THR A 69 10.56 -11.80 -33.22
C THR A 69 11.02 -11.51 -31.79
N HIS A 70 11.54 -10.32 -31.51
CA HIS A 70 11.97 -9.93 -30.16
C HIS A 70 10.76 -9.81 -29.22
N TYR A 71 9.70 -9.15 -29.68
CA TYR A 71 8.52 -8.81 -28.89
C TYR A 71 7.37 -9.83 -28.97
N SER A 72 7.51 -10.87 -29.79
CA SER A 72 6.46 -11.87 -30.03
C SER A 72 7.02 -13.28 -30.20
N HIS A 73 6.58 -14.18 -29.32
CA HIS A 73 6.88 -15.60 -29.44
C HIS A 73 6.19 -16.24 -30.66
N PHE A 74 5.02 -15.73 -31.04
CA PHE A 74 4.30 -16.16 -32.24
C PHE A 74 5.15 -15.95 -33.50
N PHE A 75 5.69 -14.74 -33.68
CA PHE A 75 6.54 -14.44 -34.84
C PHE A 75 7.90 -15.16 -34.75
N ALA A 76 8.47 -15.31 -33.55
CA ALA A 76 9.72 -16.06 -33.36
C ALA A 76 9.58 -17.53 -33.77
N ALA A 77 8.46 -18.17 -33.43
CA ALA A 77 8.15 -19.53 -33.84
C ALA A 77 7.96 -19.63 -35.36
N HIS A 78 7.15 -18.75 -35.96
CA HIS A 78 6.84 -18.79 -37.39
C HIS A 78 8.06 -18.53 -38.28
N PHE A 79 8.82 -17.46 -38.01
CA PHE A 79 9.99 -17.09 -38.81
C PHE A 79 11.24 -17.91 -38.47
N SER A 80 11.13 -18.94 -37.62
CA SER A 80 12.18 -19.95 -37.49
C SER A 80 12.32 -20.78 -38.78
N THR A 81 11.22 -21.00 -39.50
CA THR A 81 11.15 -21.86 -40.70
C THR A 81 10.64 -21.16 -41.96
N ALA A 82 10.00 -20.00 -41.84
CA ALA A 82 9.42 -19.25 -42.96
C ALA A 82 10.02 -17.85 -43.12
N THR A 83 9.84 -17.24 -44.30
CA THR A 83 10.21 -15.84 -44.60
C THR A 83 9.01 -14.95 -44.89
N ASN A 84 7.81 -15.53 -44.98
CA ASN A 84 6.55 -14.83 -45.18
C ASN A 84 5.47 -15.31 -44.20
N LEU A 85 4.52 -14.44 -43.88
CA LEU A 85 3.33 -14.78 -43.10
C LEU A 85 2.10 -14.07 -43.69
N LYS A 86 1.03 -14.82 -43.91
CA LYS A 86 -0.28 -14.27 -44.23
C LYS A 86 -1.08 -13.99 -42.97
N VAL A 87 -1.64 -12.79 -42.85
CA VAL A 87 -2.50 -12.39 -41.74
C VAL A 87 -3.83 -11.88 -42.31
N ALA A 88 -4.87 -12.69 -42.14
CA ALA A 88 -6.24 -12.32 -42.52
C ALA A 88 -6.87 -11.35 -41.50
N ASP A 89 -7.87 -10.57 -41.92
CA ASP A 89 -8.72 -9.70 -41.11
C ASP A 89 -8.01 -8.60 -40.33
N VAL A 90 -6.93 -8.04 -40.91
CA VAL A 90 -6.19 -6.91 -40.33
C VAL A 90 -6.10 -5.78 -41.35
N THR A 91 -6.55 -4.59 -40.95
CA THR A 91 -6.44 -3.40 -41.79
C THR A 91 -4.99 -2.90 -41.84
N PRO A 92 -4.46 -2.48 -43.01
CA PRO A 92 -3.11 -1.94 -43.11
C PRO A 92 -2.84 -0.75 -42.16
N SER A 93 -3.86 0.06 -41.85
CA SER A 93 -3.76 1.17 -40.91
C SER A 93 -3.44 0.70 -39.48
N THR A 94 -4.16 -0.29 -38.95
CA THR A 94 -3.92 -0.85 -37.61
C THR A 94 -2.55 -1.52 -37.55
N PHE A 95 -2.18 -2.26 -38.60
CA PHE A 95 -0.88 -2.91 -38.66
C PHE A 95 0.27 -1.91 -38.76
N ASN A 96 0.10 -0.77 -39.42
CA ASN A 96 1.12 0.28 -39.46
C ASN A 96 1.37 0.92 -38.10
N ILE A 97 0.34 1.04 -37.24
CA ILE A 97 0.52 1.51 -35.86
C ILE A 97 1.31 0.47 -35.05
N PHE A 98 0.97 -0.82 -35.19
CA PHE A 98 1.74 -1.92 -34.61
C PHE A 98 3.20 -1.90 -35.07
N LEU A 99 3.44 -1.69 -36.37
CA LEU A 99 4.77 -1.62 -36.95
C LEU A 99 5.56 -0.41 -36.42
N SER A 100 4.93 0.76 -36.34
CA SER A 100 5.54 1.95 -35.73
C SER A 100 5.93 1.69 -34.29
N TRP A 101 5.06 1.03 -33.52
CA TRP A 101 5.34 0.65 -32.14
C TRP A 101 6.52 -0.32 -32.02
N LEU A 102 6.65 -1.31 -32.92
CA LEU A 102 7.80 -2.24 -32.91
C LEU A 102 9.15 -1.51 -32.95
N TYR A 103 9.23 -0.39 -33.66
CA TYR A 103 10.47 0.39 -33.79
C TYR A 103 10.61 1.52 -32.76
N THR A 104 9.51 2.12 -32.32
CA THR A 104 9.53 3.34 -31.48
C THR A 104 9.12 3.11 -30.03
N GLN A 105 8.53 1.95 -29.73
CA GLN A 105 7.92 1.61 -28.44
C GLN A 105 6.86 2.62 -27.99
N THR A 106 6.31 3.40 -28.92
CA THR A 106 5.32 4.45 -28.70
C THR A 106 4.09 4.19 -29.57
N VAL A 107 2.91 4.28 -28.97
CA VAL A 107 1.64 4.12 -29.69
C VAL A 107 1.18 5.49 -30.22
N SER A 108 1.45 5.75 -31.50
CA SER A 108 1.08 6.99 -32.20
C SER A 108 0.55 6.72 -33.60
N GLN A 109 -0.38 7.54 -34.10
CA GLN A 109 -0.79 7.46 -35.51
C GLN A 109 0.20 8.24 -36.40
N PRO A 110 0.67 7.67 -37.53
CA PRO A 110 1.47 8.40 -38.50
C PRO A 110 0.71 9.64 -38.97
N ASN A 111 1.32 10.82 -38.87
CA ASN A 111 0.79 12.12 -39.30
C ASN A 111 -0.37 12.72 -38.48
N GLN A 112 -0.59 12.28 -37.23
CA GLN A 112 -1.50 12.98 -36.30
C GLN A 112 -0.81 13.34 -34.98
N LEU A 113 -1.06 14.57 -34.49
CA LEU A 113 -0.62 15.04 -33.17
C LEU A 113 -1.48 14.48 -32.02
N SER A 114 -2.66 13.96 -32.33
CA SER A 114 -3.61 13.38 -31.37
C SER A 114 -3.34 11.89 -31.14
N ARG A 115 -3.43 11.45 -29.88
CA ARG A 115 -3.40 10.02 -29.51
C ARG A 115 -4.55 9.26 -30.21
N PRO A 116 -4.36 7.98 -30.61
CA PRO A 116 -5.40 7.19 -31.28
C PRO A 116 -6.72 7.14 -30.50
N ASP A 117 -7.86 7.08 -31.19
CA ASP A 117 -9.16 6.88 -30.55
C ASP A 117 -9.31 5.48 -29.93
N ILE A 118 -10.37 5.28 -29.13
CA ILE A 118 -10.59 4.03 -28.39
C ILE A 118 -10.82 2.82 -29.31
N ASN A 119 -11.40 3.02 -30.50
CA ASN A 119 -11.67 1.94 -31.44
C ASN A 119 -10.35 1.42 -32.02
N VAL A 120 -9.47 2.34 -32.43
CA VAL A 120 -8.13 2.01 -32.91
C VAL A 120 -7.32 1.32 -31.82
N LEU A 121 -7.43 1.75 -30.56
CA LEU A 121 -6.77 1.10 -29.43
C LEU A 121 -7.30 -0.33 -29.22
N ILE A 122 -8.62 -0.56 -29.27
CA ILE A 122 -9.20 -1.90 -29.12
C ILE A 122 -8.75 -2.81 -30.27
N SER A 123 -8.82 -2.36 -31.53
CA SER A 123 -8.35 -3.16 -32.67
C SER A 123 -6.85 -3.47 -32.58
N LEU A 124 -6.04 -2.51 -32.13
CA LEU A 124 -4.61 -2.71 -31.90
C LEU A 124 -4.35 -3.68 -30.74
N TRP A 125 -5.18 -3.65 -29.69
CA TRP A 125 -5.08 -4.59 -28.58
C TRP A 125 -5.39 -6.02 -29.01
N LEU A 126 -6.46 -6.21 -29.79
CA LEU A 126 -6.83 -7.51 -30.35
C LEU A 126 -5.74 -8.05 -31.28
N LEU A 127 -5.10 -7.17 -32.05
CA LEU A 127 -3.96 -7.52 -32.88
C LEU A 127 -2.76 -7.97 -32.04
N ALA A 128 -2.47 -7.25 -30.95
CA ALA A 128 -1.40 -7.59 -30.01
C ALA A 128 -1.67 -8.91 -29.28
N ASP A 129 -2.93 -9.21 -28.95
CA ASP A 129 -3.37 -10.48 -28.36
C ASP A 129 -3.11 -11.64 -29.32
N ARG A 130 -3.56 -11.49 -30.58
CA ARG A 130 -3.34 -12.48 -31.64
C ARG A 130 -1.85 -12.77 -31.88
N PHE A 131 -1.00 -11.75 -31.74
CA PHE A 131 0.44 -11.88 -31.93
C PHE A 131 1.22 -12.14 -30.63
N LEU A 132 0.55 -12.33 -29.49
CA LEU A 132 1.19 -12.60 -28.20
C LEU A 132 2.21 -11.51 -27.80
N VAL A 133 1.83 -10.24 -27.93
CA VAL A 133 2.68 -9.07 -27.61
C VAL A 133 2.21 -8.40 -26.32
N SER A 134 2.52 -9.03 -25.19
CA SER A 134 2.09 -8.63 -23.83
C SER A 134 2.38 -7.17 -23.48
N GLN A 135 3.54 -6.67 -23.89
CA GLN A 135 3.98 -5.31 -23.58
C GLN A 135 3.08 -4.26 -24.25
N LEU A 136 2.74 -4.48 -25.52
CA LEU A 136 1.82 -3.60 -26.26
C LEU A 136 0.41 -3.69 -25.68
N GLN A 137 -0.06 -4.88 -25.32
CA GLN A 137 -1.35 -5.05 -24.65
C GLN A 137 -1.42 -4.23 -23.36
N ASN A 138 -0.39 -4.28 -22.50
CA ASN A 138 -0.35 -3.53 -21.25
C ASN A 138 -0.34 -2.01 -21.49
N GLN A 139 0.46 -1.52 -22.45
CA GLN A 139 0.48 -0.10 -22.81
C GLN A 139 -0.88 0.39 -23.33
N ILE A 140 -1.53 -0.39 -24.19
CA ILE A 140 -2.85 -0.05 -24.72
C ILE A 140 -3.90 -0.07 -23.60
N MET A 141 -3.85 -1.05 -22.70
CA MET A 141 -4.76 -1.10 -21.54
C MET A 141 -4.62 0.16 -20.68
N ALA A 142 -3.40 0.65 -20.42
CA ALA A 142 -3.18 1.90 -19.71
C ALA A 142 -3.76 3.11 -20.46
N MET A 143 -3.56 3.17 -21.79
CA MET A 143 -4.11 4.25 -22.62
C MET A 143 -5.64 4.22 -22.71
N ILE A 144 -6.25 3.03 -22.77
CA ILE A 144 -7.70 2.86 -22.73
C ILE A 144 -8.21 3.26 -21.34
N PHE A 145 -7.56 2.82 -20.27
CA PHE A 145 -7.90 3.19 -18.90
C PHE A 145 -7.92 4.72 -18.72
N GLU A 146 -6.89 5.43 -19.21
CA GLU A 146 -6.85 6.90 -19.21
C GLU A 146 -8.00 7.55 -20.01
N LYS A 147 -8.44 6.93 -21.12
CA LYS A 147 -9.46 7.49 -22.03
C LYS A 147 -10.90 7.12 -21.68
N SER A 148 -11.13 5.95 -21.10
CA SER A 148 -12.45 5.40 -20.76
C SER A 148 -13.23 6.24 -19.75
N PHE A 149 -12.59 7.26 -19.16
CA PHE A 149 -13.18 8.26 -18.28
C PHE A 149 -13.59 9.58 -18.97
N SER A 150 -13.67 9.61 -20.31
CA SER A 150 -13.95 10.86 -21.05
C SER A 150 -15.07 10.81 -22.12
N GLY A 151 -15.74 9.67 -22.37
CA GLY A 151 -16.80 9.66 -23.41
C GLY A 151 -17.54 8.34 -23.68
N TYR A 152 -18.51 8.45 -24.59
CA TYR A 152 -19.43 7.40 -25.02
C TYR A 152 -18.71 6.17 -25.56
N ILE A 153 -19.14 5.01 -25.07
CA ILE A 153 -18.68 3.70 -25.51
C ILE A 153 -19.50 3.27 -26.74
N VAL A 154 -18.84 2.92 -27.85
CA VAL A 154 -19.49 2.55 -29.11
C VAL A 154 -19.83 1.05 -29.12
N ARG A 155 -21.09 0.71 -29.44
CA ARG A 155 -21.66 -0.65 -29.40
C ARG A 155 -20.85 -1.69 -30.19
N GLU A 156 -20.26 -1.30 -31.31
CA GLU A 156 -19.58 -2.21 -32.26
C GLU A 156 -18.28 -2.79 -31.70
N SER A 157 -17.51 -2.01 -30.93
CA SER A 157 -16.23 -2.46 -30.37
C SER A 157 -16.39 -3.53 -29.29
N PHE A 158 -17.52 -3.52 -28.58
CA PHE A 158 -17.87 -4.56 -27.61
C PHE A 158 -18.13 -5.88 -28.33
N TRP A 159 -18.91 -5.82 -29.42
CA TRP A 159 -19.17 -6.99 -30.24
C TRP A 159 -17.88 -7.62 -30.76
N GLU A 160 -16.97 -6.80 -31.28
CA GLU A 160 -15.70 -7.29 -31.82
C GLU A 160 -14.83 -7.97 -30.75
N VAL A 161 -14.74 -7.42 -29.55
CA VAL A 161 -13.99 -8.03 -28.45
C VAL A 161 -14.62 -9.36 -28.04
N PHE A 162 -15.94 -9.42 -27.87
CA PHE A 162 -16.61 -10.66 -27.49
C PHE A 162 -16.64 -11.69 -28.63
N GLU A 163 -16.60 -11.30 -29.89
CA GLU A 163 -16.51 -12.27 -30.99
C GLU A 163 -15.09 -12.86 -31.14
N LYS A 164 -14.05 -12.03 -30.92
CA LYS A 164 -12.66 -12.40 -31.23
C LYS A 164 -11.83 -12.88 -30.04
N THR A 165 -12.36 -12.85 -28.83
CA THR A 165 -11.65 -13.28 -27.62
C THR A 165 -12.44 -14.31 -26.85
N GLU A 166 -11.76 -15.16 -26.08
CA GLU A 166 -12.41 -16.18 -25.25
C GLU A 166 -12.88 -15.63 -23.88
N ARG A 167 -13.76 -16.37 -23.20
CA ARG A 167 -14.21 -16.05 -21.85
C ARG A 167 -13.03 -15.98 -20.87
N GLY A 168 -13.00 -14.95 -20.02
CA GLY A 168 -11.87 -14.68 -19.12
C GLY A 168 -10.74 -13.87 -19.75
N ASN A 169 -10.86 -13.45 -21.01
CA ASN A 169 -9.96 -12.46 -21.61
C ASN A 169 -10.01 -11.13 -20.85
N LYS A 170 -8.86 -10.48 -20.72
CA LYS A 170 -8.69 -9.26 -19.91
C LYS A 170 -9.43 -8.06 -20.47
N MET A 171 -9.50 -7.94 -21.79
CA MET A 171 -10.26 -6.87 -22.44
C MET A 171 -11.76 -7.04 -22.18
N ARG A 172 -12.29 -8.27 -22.32
CA ARG A 172 -13.70 -8.57 -21.94
C ARG A 172 -13.98 -8.18 -20.49
N THR A 173 -13.10 -8.59 -19.58
CA THR A 173 -13.22 -8.30 -18.14
C THR A 173 -13.25 -6.80 -17.87
N PHE A 174 -12.33 -6.04 -18.47
CA PHE A 174 -12.26 -4.59 -18.36
C PHE A 174 -13.53 -3.90 -18.87
N LEU A 175 -14.03 -4.33 -20.03
CA LEU A 175 -15.26 -3.80 -20.61
C LEU A 175 -16.49 -4.12 -19.76
N VAL A 176 -16.56 -5.31 -19.16
CA VAL A 176 -17.64 -5.73 -18.24
C VAL A 176 -17.60 -4.94 -16.94
N ASP A 177 -16.43 -4.81 -16.30
CA ASP A 177 -16.26 -4.02 -15.07
C ASP A 177 -16.64 -2.55 -15.30
N GLY A 178 -16.12 -1.93 -16.35
CA GLY A 178 -16.49 -0.56 -16.72
C GLY A 178 -17.99 -0.39 -16.98
N PHE A 179 -18.62 -1.37 -17.64
CA PHE A 179 -20.06 -1.37 -17.88
C PHE A 179 -20.88 -1.49 -16.58
N VAL A 180 -20.51 -2.42 -15.69
CA VAL A 180 -21.18 -2.62 -14.38
C VAL A 180 -21.02 -1.40 -13.48
N ARG A 181 -19.84 -0.78 -13.45
CA ARG A 181 -19.61 0.47 -12.70
C ARG A 181 -20.54 1.59 -13.16
N LYS A 182 -20.68 1.79 -14.48
CA LYS A 182 -21.61 2.78 -15.04
C LYS A 182 -23.07 2.46 -14.74
N MET A 183 -23.46 1.18 -14.81
CA MET A 183 -24.80 0.73 -14.40
C MET A 183 -25.10 1.14 -12.95
N GLN A 184 -24.14 0.98 -12.04
CA GLN A 184 -24.34 1.29 -10.62
C GLN A 184 -24.26 2.79 -10.30
N ALA A 185 -23.42 3.53 -11.03
CA ALA A 185 -23.35 5.00 -10.93
C ALA A 185 -24.60 5.70 -11.48
N GLY A 186 -25.49 4.98 -12.17
CA GLY A 186 -26.63 5.56 -12.88
C GLY A 186 -26.22 6.35 -14.13
N ASP A 187 -25.00 6.16 -14.62
CA ASP A 187 -24.34 6.94 -15.68
C ASP A 187 -24.29 6.19 -17.01
N LEU A 188 -25.26 5.29 -17.26
CA LEU A 188 -25.50 4.82 -18.60
C LEU A 188 -26.26 5.92 -19.34
N SER A 189 -25.55 6.62 -20.22
CA SER A 189 -26.16 7.52 -21.18
C SER A 189 -27.28 6.78 -21.92
N ARG A 190 -28.44 7.44 -21.99
CA ARG A 190 -29.54 7.02 -22.85
C ARG A 190 -29.00 6.86 -24.27
N ASP A 191 -29.49 5.86 -24.99
CA ASP A 191 -29.13 5.75 -26.39
C ASP A 191 -29.67 6.94 -27.21
N ALA A 192 -29.31 7.00 -28.49
CA ALA A 192 -29.75 8.08 -29.39
C ALA A 192 -31.29 8.20 -29.48
N ASP A 193 -32.03 7.17 -29.04
CA ASP A 193 -33.49 7.07 -29.07
C ASP A 193 -34.14 7.29 -27.68
N GLY A 194 -33.35 7.52 -26.63
CA GLY A 194 -33.83 7.84 -25.29
C GLY A 194 -34.24 6.63 -24.43
N GLU A 195 -34.01 5.41 -24.89
CA GLU A 195 -34.42 4.15 -24.24
C GLU A 195 -33.23 3.50 -23.50
N CYS A 196 -33.51 2.89 -22.35
CA CYS A 196 -32.52 2.16 -21.55
C CYS A 196 -32.66 0.66 -21.86
N SER A 197 -32.28 0.25 -23.09
CA SER A 197 -32.36 -1.15 -23.51
C SER A 197 -30.99 -1.85 -23.45
N TYR A 198 -30.98 -3.04 -22.84
CA TYR A 198 -29.82 -3.95 -22.77
C TYR A 198 -29.79 -4.94 -23.94
N GLU A 199 -30.70 -4.82 -24.90
CA GLU A 199 -30.89 -5.78 -26.00
C GLU A 199 -29.75 -5.79 -27.02
N TRP A 200 -28.90 -4.75 -27.03
CA TRP A 200 -27.73 -4.67 -27.92
C TRP A 200 -26.50 -5.41 -27.38
N LEU A 201 -26.49 -5.84 -26.12
CA LEU A 201 -25.34 -6.53 -25.54
C LEU A 201 -25.23 -7.95 -26.11
N PRO A 202 -24.01 -8.40 -26.50
CA PRO A 202 -23.78 -9.81 -26.82
C PRO A 202 -24.25 -10.72 -25.67
N ARG A 203 -24.86 -11.87 -25.99
CA ARG A 203 -25.38 -12.79 -24.98
C ARG A 203 -24.32 -13.22 -23.96
N GLU A 204 -23.10 -13.50 -24.43
CA GLU A 204 -21.98 -13.85 -23.55
C GLU A 204 -21.59 -12.72 -22.61
N MET A 205 -21.69 -11.47 -23.07
CA MET A 205 -21.45 -10.31 -22.22
C MET A 205 -22.52 -10.17 -21.14
N LEU A 206 -23.80 -10.41 -21.45
CA LEU A 206 -24.87 -10.40 -20.45
C LEU A 206 -24.61 -11.42 -19.33
N GLU A 207 -24.10 -12.61 -19.68
CA GLU A 207 -23.71 -13.61 -18.69
C GLU A 207 -22.55 -13.13 -17.81
N ASP A 208 -21.51 -12.56 -18.40
CA ASP A 208 -20.36 -12.03 -17.66
C ASP A 208 -20.74 -10.81 -16.79
N VAL A 209 -21.63 -9.93 -17.28
CA VAL A 209 -22.22 -8.82 -16.52
C VAL A 209 -23.06 -9.34 -15.34
N LEU A 210 -23.87 -10.39 -15.54
CA LEU A 210 -24.66 -11.00 -14.46
C LEU A 210 -23.78 -11.68 -13.40
N VAL A 211 -22.67 -12.30 -13.81
CA VAL A 211 -21.66 -12.84 -12.90
C VAL A 211 -21.01 -11.71 -12.10
N GLU A 212 -20.63 -10.62 -12.76
CA GLU A 212 -19.98 -9.47 -12.12
C GLU A 212 -20.93 -8.71 -11.18
N ILE A 213 -22.21 -8.56 -11.54
CA ILE A 213 -23.24 -8.00 -10.64
C ILE A 213 -23.43 -8.86 -9.39
N LYS A 214 -23.34 -10.19 -9.53
CA LYS A 214 -23.47 -11.13 -8.39
C LYS A 214 -22.22 -11.18 -7.51
N SER A 215 -21.03 -10.96 -8.08
CA SER A 215 -19.78 -10.89 -7.32
C SER A 215 -19.60 -9.53 -6.63
N TYR A 216 -20.28 -8.49 -7.14
CA TYR A 216 -20.29 -7.16 -6.55
C TYR A 216 -20.91 -7.14 -5.15
N GLY A 217 -20.07 -6.99 -4.12
CA GLY A 217 -20.50 -6.88 -2.71
C GLY A 217 -20.27 -8.12 -1.84
N SER A 218 -19.79 -9.22 -2.41
CA SER A 218 -19.29 -10.36 -1.65
C SER A 218 -17.86 -10.66 -2.10
N GLY A 219 -16.89 -9.92 -1.52
CA GLY A 219 -15.50 -10.30 -1.65
C GLY A 219 -15.30 -11.77 -1.25
N PRO A 220 -14.31 -12.48 -1.82
CA PRO A 220 -14.06 -13.87 -1.45
C PRO A 220 -13.78 -13.96 0.04
N VAL A 221 -14.62 -14.71 0.78
CA VAL A 221 -14.34 -15.04 2.17
C VAL A 221 -13.29 -16.14 2.17
N PHE A 222 -12.06 -15.79 2.53
CA PHE A 222 -10.98 -16.75 2.68
C PHE A 222 -11.08 -17.42 4.04
N LEU A 223 -11.64 -18.63 4.08
CA LEU A 223 -11.59 -19.51 5.24
C LEU A 223 -10.60 -20.64 4.97
N PRO A 224 -9.91 -21.15 6.01
CA PRO A 224 -9.21 -22.42 5.93
C PRO A 224 -10.16 -23.54 5.50
N THR A 225 -9.77 -24.26 4.48
CA THR A 225 -10.48 -25.40 3.89
C THR A 225 -9.83 -26.73 4.24
N SER A 226 -8.54 -26.72 4.57
CA SER A 226 -7.80 -27.87 5.06
C SER A 226 -7.96 -27.98 6.58
N ARG A 227 -8.11 -29.22 7.07
CA ARG A 227 -8.28 -29.52 8.50
C ARG A 227 -9.31 -28.60 9.18
N PRO A 228 -10.56 -28.52 8.69
CA PRO A 228 -11.59 -27.64 9.27
C PRO A 228 -11.85 -27.92 10.75
N ASP A 229 -11.55 -29.14 11.22
CA ASP A 229 -11.54 -29.53 12.62
C ASP A 229 -10.70 -28.60 13.51
N ILE A 230 -9.60 -28.03 12.99
CA ILE A 230 -8.76 -27.08 13.73
C ILE A 230 -9.51 -25.78 14.03
N THR A 231 -10.32 -25.27 13.09
CA THR A 231 -11.18 -24.10 13.34
C THR A 231 -12.18 -24.45 14.45
N ASP A 232 -12.72 -25.67 14.42
CA ASP A 232 -13.71 -26.08 15.42
C ASP A 232 -13.10 -26.25 16.83
N ILE A 233 -11.94 -26.90 16.93
CA ILE A 233 -11.24 -27.12 18.21
C ILE A 233 -10.80 -25.78 18.81
N ASN A 234 -10.13 -24.94 18.02
CA ASN A 234 -9.53 -23.71 18.52
C ASN A 234 -10.52 -22.54 18.50
N VAL A 235 -10.99 -22.13 17.33
CA VAL A 235 -11.81 -20.91 17.16
C VAL A 235 -13.22 -21.10 17.73
N ASN A 236 -13.88 -22.23 17.48
CA ASN A 236 -15.23 -22.48 17.99
C ASN A 236 -15.25 -23.08 19.39
N GLY A 237 -14.13 -23.65 19.86
CA GLY A 237 -13.95 -24.24 21.18
C GLY A 237 -13.06 -23.39 22.09
N ALA A 238 -11.75 -23.65 22.08
CA ALA A 238 -10.79 -23.14 23.06
C ALA A 238 -10.82 -21.61 23.21
N PHE A 239 -10.84 -20.85 22.11
CA PHE A 239 -10.80 -19.38 22.10
C PHE A 239 -12.07 -18.73 22.69
N LYS A 240 -13.18 -19.47 22.79
CA LYS A 240 -14.41 -19.01 23.44
C LYS A 240 -14.46 -19.35 24.93
N SER A 241 -13.49 -20.10 25.45
CA SER A 241 -13.47 -20.50 26.85
C SER A 241 -13.02 -19.36 27.77
N PRO A 242 -13.60 -19.21 28.97
CA PRO A 242 -13.12 -18.26 29.97
C PRO A 242 -11.64 -18.50 30.33
N LYS A 243 -11.23 -19.77 30.41
CA LYS A 243 -9.84 -20.15 30.68
C LYS A 243 -8.88 -19.54 29.66
N PHE A 244 -9.18 -19.63 28.37
CA PHE A 244 -8.33 -19.05 27.34
C PHE A 244 -8.30 -17.52 27.40
N ARG A 245 -9.46 -16.88 27.63
CA ARG A 245 -9.55 -15.43 27.86
C ARG A 245 -8.62 -14.99 29.00
N ASP A 246 -8.70 -15.67 30.14
CA ASP A 246 -7.91 -15.35 31.32
C ASP A 246 -6.41 -15.58 31.06
N THR A 247 -6.05 -16.67 30.38
CA THR A 247 -4.65 -16.94 30.00
C THR A 247 -4.07 -15.84 29.08
N ILE A 248 -4.84 -15.36 28.09
CA ILE A 248 -4.39 -14.27 27.21
C ILE A 248 -4.24 -12.96 27.99
N ALA A 249 -5.18 -12.64 28.88
CA ALA A 249 -5.09 -11.46 29.74
C ALA A 249 -3.88 -11.53 30.68
N GLU A 250 -3.64 -12.68 31.30
CA GLU A 250 -2.49 -12.92 32.18
C GLU A 250 -1.16 -12.79 31.46
N ARG A 251 -1.05 -13.31 30.22
CA ARG A 251 0.16 -13.19 29.39
C ARG A 251 0.48 -11.74 29.06
N LEU A 252 -0.50 -10.98 28.59
CA LEU A 252 -0.31 -9.55 28.29
C LEU A 252 -0.03 -8.74 29.57
N SER A 253 -0.78 -9.00 30.64
CA SER A 253 -0.53 -8.41 31.98
C SER A 253 0.91 -8.67 32.45
N GLY A 254 1.40 -9.91 32.28
CA GLY A 254 2.78 -10.28 32.58
C GLY A 254 3.80 -9.51 31.74
N ALA A 255 3.56 -9.40 30.43
CA ALA A 255 4.45 -8.68 29.51
C ALA A 255 4.52 -7.17 29.82
N VAL A 256 3.39 -6.55 30.19
CA VAL A 256 3.33 -5.12 30.58
C VAL A 256 4.13 -4.84 31.85
N LYS A 257 4.25 -5.80 32.77
CA LYS A 257 5.06 -5.63 34.00
C LYS A 257 6.57 -5.54 33.75
N ILE A 258 7.03 -5.97 32.57
CA ILE A 258 8.44 -5.88 32.18
C ILE A 258 8.64 -4.52 31.48
N ALA A 259 9.27 -3.57 32.15
CA ALA A 259 9.46 -2.22 31.61
C ALA A 259 10.63 -2.15 30.61
N THR A 260 10.37 -2.57 29.37
CA THR A 260 11.28 -2.51 28.21
C THR A 260 11.35 -1.11 27.60
N VAL A 261 11.64 -0.09 28.41
CA VAL A 261 11.54 1.31 27.99
C VAL A 261 12.72 1.72 27.10
N THR A 262 12.43 2.33 25.96
CA THR A 262 13.42 2.93 25.06
C THR A 262 13.29 4.46 25.04
N TYR A 263 14.41 5.13 24.79
CA TYR A 263 14.51 6.59 24.69
C TYR A 263 15.22 6.96 23.38
N ASP A 264 15.05 8.19 22.92
CA ASP A 264 15.71 8.70 21.70
C ASP A 264 17.25 8.58 21.78
N GLU A 265 17.82 8.64 22.98
CA GLU A 265 19.26 8.51 23.25
C GLU A 265 19.62 7.27 24.08
N MET A 266 19.53 6.08 23.46
CA MET A 266 20.10 4.86 24.05
C MET A 266 21.58 4.64 23.68
N GLY A 267 22.36 4.13 24.64
CA GLY A 267 23.76 3.69 24.48
C GLY A 267 23.91 2.36 23.71
N LYS A 268 25.10 1.74 23.72
CA LYS A 268 25.34 0.44 23.05
C LYS A 268 24.75 -0.72 23.86
N ILE A 269 24.28 -1.75 23.15
CA ILE A 269 23.70 -2.99 23.70
C ILE A 269 24.76 -3.82 24.47
N GLY A 270 24.40 -4.37 25.64
CA GLY A 270 25.24 -5.31 26.40
C GLY A 270 25.25 -5.23 27.95
N GLU A 271 24.19 -4.73 28.62
CA GLU A 271 24.17 -4.58 30.10
C GLU A 271 23.09 -5.39 30.86
N ASP A 272 22.34 -6.32 30.26
CA ASP A 272 21.38 -7.15 31.06
C ASP A 272 21.03 -8.52 30.43
N PRO A 273 20.97 -9.66 31.17
CA PRO A 273 20.72 -10.99 30.60
C PRO A 273 19.33 -11.57 30.91
N SER A 274 18.66 -12.26 29.95
CA SER A 274 17.89 -13.52 30.15
C SER A 274 17.05 -14.05 28.94
N TYR A 275 16.83 -15.38 28.92
CA TYR A 275 15.71 -16.23 28.36
C TYR A 275 15.92 -17.13 27.11
N ALA A 276 15.38 -18.37 27.15
CA ALA A 276 15.48 -19.42 26.10
C ALA A 276 14.28 -20.41 26.02
N ASN A 277 13.85 -20.76 24.79
CA ASN A 277 13.46 -22.10 24.25
C ASN A 277 12.53 -22.01 23.01
N LEU A 278 13.11 -21.83 21.82
CA LEU A 278 12.64 -22.04 20.43
C LEU A 278 13.93 -22.18 19.56
N ASP A 279 13.89 -22.44 18.24
CA ASP A 279 15.05 -22.22 17.35
C ASP A 279 15.22 -20.68 17.23
N ILE A 280 15.75 -20.07 18.29
CA ILE A 280 15.89 -18.63 18.47
C ILE A 280 17.23 -18.22 17.89
N THR A 281 17.21 -17.59 16.73
CA THR A 281 18.38 -16.82 16.31
C THR A 281 18.35 -15.51 17.10
N THR A 282 19.22 -15.39 18.09
CA THR A 282 19.45 -14.12 18.78
C THR A 282 20.32 -13.26 17.89
N ILE A 283 19.78 -12.16 17.39
CA ILE A 283 20.56 -11.18 16.62
C ILE A 283 20.77 -9.99 17.56
N ASN A 284 22.03 -9.74 17.95
CA ASN A 284 22.39 -8.60 18.80
C ASN A 284 21.75 -8.63 20.21
N GLU A 285 21.88 -9.76 20.91
CA GLU A 285 21.44 -10.07 22.30
C GLU A 285 19.93 -9.94 22.64
N HIS A 286 19.17 -9.03 22.00
CA HIS A 286 17.78 -8.73 22.36
C HIS A 286 16.77 -8.79 21.20
N ALA A 287 17.19 -8.91 19.94
CA ALA A 287 16.27 -9.19 18.84
C ALA A 287 16.12 -10.70 18.64
N PHE A 288 14.87 -11.14 18.51
CA PHE A 288 14.53 -12.56 18.39
C PHE A 288 13.90 -12.86 17.03
N LEU A 289 14.38 -13.92 16.40
CA LEU A 289 13.77 -14.49 15.21
C LEU A 289 13.27 -15.90 15.53
N TYR A 290 11.95 -16.09 15.56
CA TYR A 290 11.33 -17.38 15.75
C TYR A 290 10.95 -17.97 14.39
N THR A 291 11.47 -19.14 14.06
CA THR A 291 11.21 -19.80 12.77
C THR A 291 10.49 -21.13 12.97
N TRP A 292 9.20 -21.18 12.59
CA TRP A 292 8.45 -22.42 12.47
C TRP A 292 8.61 -22.97 11.06
N LYS A 293 9.54 -23.93 10.91
CA LYS A 293 9.88 -24.52 9.62
C LYS A 293 8.68 -25.25 9.00
N GLY A 294 8.35 -24.88 7.76
CA GLY A 294 7.36 -25.56 6.95
C GLY A 294 7.88 -26.88 6.36
N SER A 295 6.98 -27.75 5.93
CA SER A 295 7.33 -29.02 5.28
C SER A 295 7.80 -28.86 3.82
N GLU A 296 7.46 -27.76 3.15
CA GLU A 296 7.80 -27.44 1.76
C GLU A 296 8.76 -26.24 1.69
N SER A 297 10.07 -26.50 1.57
CA SER A 297 11.11 -25.44 1.57
C SER A 297 11.07 -24.52 0.34
N ALA A 298 10.30 -24.85 -0.69
CA ALA A 298 10.16 -24.05 -1.91
C ALA A 298 9.13 -22.91 -1.76
N LEU A 299 8.27 -22.94 -0.74
CA LEU A 299 7.27 -21.91 -0.49
C LEU A 299 7.90 -20.72 0.25
N LYS A 300 7.72 -19.50 -0.27
CA LYS A 300 8.18 -18.26 0.37
C LYS A 300 7.56 -18.14 1.77
N PRO A 301 8.27 -17.77 2.85
CA PRO A 301 7.71 -17.71 4.21
C PRO A 301 6.62 -16.65 4.41
N LEU A 302 5.76 -16.86 5.43
CA LEU A 302 4.92 -15.81 6.04
C LEU A 302 5.73 -15.15 7.17
N LEU A 303 5.83 -13.82 7.17
CA LEU A 303 6.56 -13.07 8.20
C LEU A 303 5.62 -12.19 9.02
N PHE A 304 5.63 -12.38 10.33
CA PHE A 304 5.08 -11.45 11.30
C PHE A 304 6.20 -10.59 11.90
N MET A 305 5.99 -9.29 11.92
CA MET A 305 6.84 -8.33 12.63
C MET A 305 6.13 -7.88 13.90
N CYS A 306 6.88 -7.64 14.97
CA CYS A 306 6.41 -6.98 16.19
C CYS A 306 7.62 -6.42 16.94
N HIS A 307 7.39 -5.52 17.88
CA HIS A 307 8.43 -5.04 18.78
C HIS A 307 8.03 -5.24 20.24
N SER A 308 9.01 -5.14 21.13
CA SER A 308 8.82 -5.38 22.57
C SER A 308 9.14 -4.15 23.41
N ASP A 309 9.80 -3.15 22.84
CA ASP A 309 10.09 -1.90 23.52
C ASP A 309 8.85 -1.01 23.62
N VAL A 310 8.94 0.00 24.48
CA VAL A 310 7.82 0.91 24.75
C VAL A 310 8.33 2.32 25.03
N VAL A 311 7.55 3.34 24.67
CA VAL A 311 7.85 4.71 25.08
C VAL A 311 7.82 4.90 26.60
N PRO A 312 8.54 5.90 27.14
CA PRO A 312 8.50 6.20 28.57
C PRO A 312 7.10 6.57 29.08
N ALA A 313 6.85 6.25 30.36
CA ALA A 313 5.74 6.82 31.12
C ALA A 313 6.30 7.90 32.05
N SER A 314 6.09 9.17 31.72
CA SER A 314 6.70 10.29 32.44
C SER A 314 6.18 10.42 33.87
N ASP A 315 7.09 10.64 34.82
CA ASP A 315 6.77 10.94 36.24
C ASP A 315 5.83 12.13 36.39
N SER A 316 5.93 13.12 35.49
CA SER A 316 5.04 14.30 35.47
C SER A 316 3.57 13.96 35.20
N THR A 317 3.29 12.73 34.78
CA THR A 317 1.96 12.23 34.44
C THR A 317 1.51 11.10 35.35
N ALA A 318 2.36 10.68 36.29
CA ALA A 318 2.13 9.51 37.13
C ALA A 318 0.82 9.61 37.94
N ASP A 319 0.43 10.81 38.35
CA ASP A 319 -0.81 11.11 39.08
C ASP A 319 -2.08 11.04 38.21
N ARG A 320 -1.92 11.06 36.88
CA ARG A 320 -3.03 10.96 35.92
C ARG A 320 -3.36 9.53 35.51
N TRP A 321 -2.47 8.58 35.77
CA TRP A 321 -2.71 7.17 35.46
C TRP A 321 -3.71 6.57 36.44
N THR A 322 -4.79 5.98 35.91
CA THR A 322 -5.79 5.25 36.70
C THR A 322 -5.17 4.01 37.36
N HIS A 323 -4.26 3.35 36.65
CA HIS A 323 -3.45 2.23 37.13
C HIS A 323 -1.98 2.50 36.82
N PRO A 324 -1.03 2.14 37.70
CA PRO A 324 0.39 2.39 37.43
C PRO A 324 0.82 1.83 36.07
N PRO A 325 1.65 2.55 35.29
CA PRO A 325 1.88 2.26 33.87
C PRO A 325 2.45 0.86 33.61
N PHE A 326 3.21 0.29 34.55
CA PHE A 326 3.78 -1.05 34.44
C PHE A 326 3.14 -2.05 35.42
N SER A 327 1.91 -1.80 35.88
CA SER A 327 1.19 -2.73 36.76
C SER A 327 0.63 -3.95 36.01
N GLY A 328 0.33 -3.79 34.72
CA GLY A 328 -0.39 -4.80 33.93
C GLY A 328 -1.77 -5.11 34.50
N TYR A 329 -2.44 -4.15 35.15
CA TYR A 329 -3.70 -4.40 35.82
C TYR A 329 -4.79 -4.84 34.84
N TYR A 330 -5.50 -5.92 35.14
CA TYR A 330 -6.62 -6.41 34.34
C TYR A 330 -7.92 -6.28 35.15
N ASP A 331 -8.88 -5.52 34.62
CA ASP A 331 -10.15 -5.23 35.29
C ASP A 331 -11.32 -6.13 34.85
N GLY A 332 -11.05 -7.16 34.04
CA GLY A 332 -12.05 -8.04 33.42
C GLY A 332 -12.48 -7.61 32.02
N THR A 333 -12.17 -6.38 31.62
CA THR A 333 -12.48 -5.81 30.30
C THR A 333 -11.21 -5.37 29.57
N TYR A 334 -10.36 -4.62 30.26
CA TYR A 334 -9.14 -4.01 29.74
C TYR A 334 -7.92 -4.48 30.52
N ILE A 335 -6.84 -4.74 29.79
CA ILE A 335 -5.50 -4.85 30.34
C ILE A 335 -4.87 -3.47 30.24
N TRP A 336 -4.56 -2.86 31.38
CA TRP A 336 -4.05 -1.51 31.50
C TRP A 336 -2.52 -1.49 31.63
N GLY A 337 -1.90 -0.53 30.96
CA GLY A 337 -0.50 -0.19 31.13
C GLY A 337 0.21 0.10 29.81
N ARG A 338 1.40 0.69 29.93
CA ARG A 338 2.29 1.00 28.81
C ARG A 338 2.75 -0.29 28.13
N GLY A 339 2.62 -0.35 26.82
CA GLY A 339 2.91 -1.54 26.03
C GLY A 339 1.73 -2.49 25.88
N SER A 340 0.60 -2.23 26.55
CA SER A 340 -0.57 -3.09 26.44
C SER A 340 -1.18 -3.02 25.04
N ALA A 341 -1.10 -1.87 24.37
CA ALA A 341 -1.61 -1.63 23.02
C ALA A 341 -0.50 -1.54 21.97
N ASP A 342 0.70 -1.11 22.35
CA ASP A 342 1.83 -0.84 21.44
C ASP A 342 3.17 -1.31 22.04
N ASP A 343 3.73 -2.47 21.68
CA ASP A 343 3.19 -3.47 20.73
C ASP A 343 3.10 -4.89 21.34
N LYS A 344 3.15 -5.00 22.67
CA LYS A 344 3.15 -6.32 23.34
C LYS A 344 1.86 -7.10 23.07
N CYS A 345 0.75 -6.43 22.75
CA CYS A 345 -0.48 -7.10 22.32
C CYS A 345 -0.26 -7.99 21.09
N ASN A 346 0.49 -7.52 20.10
CA ASN A 346 0.79 -8.26 18.89
C ASN A 346 1.73 -9.42 19.17
N VAL A 347 2.77 -9.21 19.98
CA VAL A 347 3.69 -10.28 20.41
C VAL A 347 2.90 -11.43 21.02
N ILE A 348 2.06 -11.13 22.02
CA ILE A 348 1.27 -12.15 22.72
C ILE A 348 0.24 -12.80 21.79
N SER A 349 -0.41 -12.02 20.92
CA SER A 349 -1.44 -12.55 20.02
C SER A 349 -0.87 -13.50 18.95
N LYS A 350 0.24 -13.13 18.32
CA LYS A 350 0.92 -13.91 17.28
C LYS A 350 1.48 -15.21 17.85
N LEU A 351 2.16 -15.15 19.01
CA LEU A 351 2.69 -16.34 19.67
C LEU A 351 1.59 -17.28 20.17
N SER A 352 0.51 -16.74 20.75
CA SER A 352 -0.62 -17.56 21.21
C SER A 352 -1.36 -18.24 20.05
N ALA A 353 -1.45 -17.60 18.89
CA ALA A 353 -2.00 -18.22 17.68
C ALA A 353 -1.15 -19.40 17.20
N ILE A 354 0.18 -19.25 17.19
CA ILE A 354 1.13 -20.31 16.83
C ILE A 354 1.06 -21.47 17.83
N GLU A 355 1.06 -21.18 19.13
CA GLU A 355 0.95 -22.19 20.18
C GLU A 355 -0.35 -23.02 20.05
N ALA A 356 -1.49 -22.36 19.82
CA ALA A 356 -2.76 -23.05 19.62
C ALA A 356 -2.74 -23.99 18.39
N LEU A 357 -2.02 -23.63 17.32
CA LEU A 357 -1.84 -24.50 16.16
C LEU A 357 -0.91 -25.68 16.47
N LEU A 358 0.16 -25.45 17.24
CA LEU A 358 1.09 -26.49 17.68
C LEU A 358 0.41 -27.53 18.58
N GLU A 359 -0.44 -27.09 19.52
CA GLU A 359 -1.17 -27.97 20.45
C GLU A 359 -2.08 -28.98 19.75
N VAL A 360 -2.66 -28.61 18.61
CA VAL A 360 -3.52 -29.49 17.79
C VAL A 360 -2.74 -30.28 16.72
N GLY A 361 -1.41 -30.21 16.76
CA GLY A 361 -0.52 -30.92 15.84
C GLY A 361 -0.63 -30.42 14.39
N PHE A 362 -0.94 -29.14 14.18
CA PHE A 362 -0.83 -28.53 12.86
C PHE A 362 0.65 -28.47 12.46
N GLN A 363 0.95 -28.76 11.20
CA GLN A 363 2.28 -28.59 10.62
C GLN A 363 2.10 -27.79 9.32
N PRO A 364 2.62 -26.55 9.24
CA PRO A 364 2.47 -25.75 8.04
C PRO A 364 3.33 -26.33 6.91
N ASN A 365 2.85 -26.14 5.68
CA ASN A 365 3.63 -26.40 4.47
C ASN A 365 4.68 -25.32 4.25
N ARG A 366 4.31 -24.05 4.46
CA ARG A 366 5.16 -22.88 4.33
C ARG A 366 5.82 -22.54 5.67
N THR A 367 7.01 -21.95 5.63
CA THR A 367 7.66 -21.48 6.85
C THR A 367 6.92 -20.26 7.42
N VAL A 368 6.70 -20.22 8.74
CA VAL A 368 6.15 -19.06 9.45
C VAL A 368 7.25 -18.46 10.32
N ILE A 369 7.46 -17.15 10.22
CA ILE A 369 8.53 -16.42 10.90
C ILE A 369 7.91 -15.33 11.77
N VAL A 370 8.42 -15.16 12.99
CA VAL A 370 8.14 -13.99 13.83
C VAL A 370 9.45 -13.26 14.09
N ALA A 371 9.56 -12.02 13.61
CA ALA A 371 10.68 -11.13 13.84
C ALA A 371 10.31 -10.13 14.94
N LEU A 372 11.00 -10.22 16.08
CA LEU A 372 10.74 -9.40 17.27
C LEU A 372 11.87 -8.39 17.47
N GLY A 373 11.57 -7.12 17.20
CA GLY A 373 12.43 -5.96 17.48
C GLY A 373 12.39 -5.50 18.93
N PHE A 374 13.27 -4.56 19.27
CA PHE A 374 13.42 -4.00 20.62
C PHE A 374 13.84 -2.53 20.63
N ASP A 375 13.85 -1.85 19.48
CA ASP A 375 14.28 -0.46 19.35
C ASP A 375 13.38 0.39 18.43
N GLU A 376 12.14 -0.03 18.19
CA GLU A 376 11.19 0.63 17.28
C GLU A 376 10.90 2.05 17.75
N GLU A 377 10.55 2.20 19.03
CA GLU A 377 10.07 3.45 19.65
C GLU A 377 11.18 4.52 19.79
N SER A 378 12.41 4.17 19.42
CA SER A 378 13.56 5.09 19.32
C SER A 378 13.88 5.51 17.87
N GLY A 379 12.89 5.43 16.99
CA GLY A 379 13.02 5.72 15.56
C GLY A 379 13.80 4.65 14.80
N SER A 380 13.93 3.46 15.37
CA SER A 380 14.69 2.35 14.83
C SER A 380 16.12 2.74 14.46
N LYS A 381 16.97 2.96 15.47
CA LYS A 381 18.44 3.12 15.27
C LYS A 381 19.06 1.95 14.49
N GLY A 382 18.30 0.86 14.34
CA GLY A 382 18.56 -0.21 13.40
C GLY A 382 19.42 -1.28 14.05
N TYR A 383 19.21 -1.51 15.34
CA TYR A 383 19.87 -2.56 16.09
C TYR A 383 19.04 -3.83 16.17
N GLY A 384 17.71 -3.71 16.21
CA GLY A 384 16.76 -4.83 16.16
C GLY A 384 16.31 -5.12 14.74
N ALA A 385 15.26 -4.43 14.29
CA ALA A 385 14.58 -4.68 13.01
C ALA A 385 15.51 -4.68 11.80
N ARG A 386 16.44 -3.72 11.68
CA ARG A 386 17.40 -3.69 10.57
C ARG A 386 18.30 -4.93 10.53
N CYS A 387 18.76 -5.40 11.69
CA CYS A 387 19.61 -6.58 11.77
C CYS A 387 18.81 -7.85 11.43
N LEU A 388 17.57 -7.95 11.89
CA LEU A 388 16.63 -9.02 11.52
C LEU A 388 16.35 -9.02 10.01
N ALA A 389 16.04 -7.86 9.43
CA ALA A 389 15.80 -7.70 8.01
C ALA A 389 17.03 -8.10 7.17
N ASN A 390 18.22 -7.65 7.55
CA ASN A 390 19.47 -8.03 6.88
C ASN A 390 19.70 -9.55 6.90
N HIS A 391 19.44 -10.21 8.03
CA HIS A 391 19.55 -11.65 8.13
C HIS A 391 18.52 -12.38 7.25
N LEU A 392 17.28 -11.90 7.24
CA LEU A 392 16.22 -12.45 6.37
C LEU A 392 16.55 -12.24 4.89
N LEU A 393 17.11 -11.09 4.52
CA LEU A 393 17.49 -10.78 3.14
C LEU A 393 18.64 -11.68 2.69
N GLN A 394 19.61 -11.95 3.56
CA GLN A 394 20.69 -12.91 3.30
C GLN A 394 20.17 -14.35 3.18
N THR A 395 19.12 -14.70 3.92
CA THR A 395 18.58 -16.07 3.99
C THR A 395 17.63 -16.37 2.82
N TYR A 396 16.72 -15.45 2.50
CA TYR A 396 15.64 -15.65 1.54
C TYR A 396 15.80 -14.84 0.25
N GLY A 397 16.66 -13.83 0.23
CA GLY A 397 16.85 -12.93 -0.91
C GLY A 397 15.77 -11.86 -1.04
N ALA A 398 15.97 -10.95 -1.99
CA ALA A 398 14.97 -9.94 -2.36
C ALA A 398 13.71 -10.62 -2.93
N ASP A 399 12.54 -10.12 -2.56
CA ASP A 399 11.23 -10.76 -2.83
C ASP A 399 11.17 -12.22 -2.31
N GLY A 400 11.95 -12.55 -1.27
CA GLY A 400 12.02 -13.90 -0.69
C GLY A 400 10.88 -14.27 0.27
N ILE A 401 10.07 -13.28 0.70
CA ILE A 401 8.97 -13.45 1.66
C ILE A 401 7.63 -13.32 0.94
N GLU A 402 6.64 -14.13 1.32
CA GLU A 402 5.32 -14.14 0.69
C GLU A 402 4.53 -12.89 1.04
N ILE A 403 4.46 -12.60 2.34
CA ILE A 403 3.70 -11.48 2.90
C ILE A 403 4.31 -11.13 4.26
N ILE A 404 4.38 -9.83 4.54
CA ILE A 404 4.77 -9.26 5.83
C ILE A 404 3.54 -8.64 6.48
N LEU A 405 3.29 -9.02 7.74
CA LEU A 405 2.32 -8.33 8.58
C LEU A 405 3.01 -7.71 9.78
N ASP A 406 2.92 -6.39 9.87
CA ASP A 406 3.42 -5.59 10.97
C ASP A 406 2.25 -4.95 11.76
N GLU A 407 2.57 -4.29 12.86
CA GLU A 407 1.63 -3.48 13.63
C GLU A 407 0.96 -2.40 12.76
N GLY A 408 -0.20 -1.92 13.20
CA GLY A 408 -0.87 -0.82 12.52
C GLY A 408 -2.08 -0.30 13.27
N THR A 409 -2.94 0.44 12.59
CA THR A 409 -4.18 0.96 13.18
C THR A 409 -5.21 -0.14 13.46
N GLU A 410 -6.35 0.25 14.04
CA GLU A 410 -7.45 -0.66 14.34
C GLU A 410 -7.91 -1.37 13.07
N GLY A 411 -7.83 -2.70 13.09
CA GLY A 411 -7.96 -3.51 11.90
C GLY A 411 -9.37 -3.55 11.34
N VAL A 412 -10.41 -3.44 12.19
CA VAL A 412 -11.81 -3.37 11.74
C VAL A 412 -12.51 -2.14 12.31
N GLN A 413 -13.00 -1.27 11.44
CA GLN A 413 -13.63 -0.01 11.82
C GLN A 413 -15.01 0.15 11.17
N ASN A 414 -15.98 0.67 11.92
CA ASN A 414 -17.27 1.04 11.36
C ASN A 414 -17.17 2.40 10.66
N ARG A 415 -17.41 2.42 9.35
CA ARG A 415 -17.44 3.63 8.52
C ARG A 415 -18.74 3.63 7.73
N TRP A 416 -19.50 4.72 7.82
CA TRP A 416 -20.79 4.87 7.14
C TRP A 416 -21.74 3.68 7.36
N GLY A 417 -21.81 3.13 8.58
CA GLY A 417 -22.70 2.02 8.93
C GLY A 417 -22.25 0.64 8.41
N THR A 418 -21.03 0.53 7.88
CA THR A 418 -20.43 -0.73 7.41
C THR A 418 -19.09 -0.95 8.12
N ASN A 419 -18.80 -2.19 8.54
CA ASN A 419 -17.48 -2.53 9.07
C ASN A 419 -16.51 -2.78 7.91
N PHE A 420 -15.40 -2.07 7.90
CA PHE A 420 -14.32 -2.26 6.94
C PHE A 420 -13.10 -2.81 7.66
N ALA A 421 -12.44 -3.80 7.05
CA ALA A 421 -11.07 -4.14 7.41
C ALA A 421 -10.15 -3.09 6.77
N LEU A 422 -9.28 -2.45 7.56
CA LEU A 422 -8.43 -1.35 7.11
C LEU A 422 -6.93 -1.62 7.35
N PRO A 423 -6.37 -2.70 6.76
CA PRO A 423 -4.93 -2.90 6.77
C PRO A 423 -4.26 -1.81 5.93
N ALA A 424 -3.28 -1.12 6.50
CA ALA A 424 -2.51 -0.15 5.76
C ALA A 424 -1.51 -0.87 4.83
N SER A 425 -1.57 -0.54 3.55
CA SER A 425 -0.71 -1.07 2.49
C SER A 425 0.43 -0.12 2.11
N ALA A 426 0.45 1.10 2.65
CA ALA A 426 1.55 2.06 2.55
C ALA A 426 1.68 2.91 3.82
N GLU A 427 2.82 3.58 3.96
CA GLU A 427 3.13 4.55 5.01
C GLU A 427 3.55 5.88 4.41
N LYS A 428 3.27 6.95 5.14
CA LYS A 428 3.82 8.27 4.85
C LYS A 428 5.32 8.30 5.04
N GLY A 429 6.00 9.20 4.34
CA GLY A 429 7.41 9.49 4.62
C GLY A 429 7.54 10.37 5.86
N HIS A 430 8.77 10.69 6.23
CA HIS A 430 9.10 11.55 7.37
C HIS A 430 10.36 12.36 7.09
N VAL A 431 10.42 13.59 7.59
CA VAL A 431 11.65 14.38 7.65
C VAL A 431 11.50 15.44 8.72
N ASP A 432 12.56 15.63 9.50
CA ASP A 432 12.65 16.72 10.46
C ASP A 432 13.52 17.83 9.86
N ILE A 433 13.01 19.06 9.91
CA ILE A 433 13.70 20.25 9.40
C ILE A 433 13.98 21.19 10.57
N SER A 434 15.26 21.50 10.79
CA SER A 434 15.69 22.51 11.76
C SER A 434 16.05 23.80 11.05
N VAL A 435 15.41 24.90 11.46
CA VAL A 435 15.71 26.25 10.98
C VAL A 435 16.32 27.05 12.12
N THR A 436 17.57 27.44 11.94
CA THR A 436 18.31 28.27 12.90
C THR A 436 18.53 29.65 12.32
N ILE A 437 18.32 30.68 13.15
CA ILE A 437 18.63 32.07 12.81
C ILE A 437 19.71 32.60 13.74
N ASP A 438 20.81 33.05 13.15
CA ASP A 438 21.94 33.64 13.85
C ASP A 438 21.98 35.15 13.58
N MET A 439 21.95 35.92 14.67
CA MET A 439 21.89 37.38 14.67
C MET A 439 22.89 37.96 15.66
N ALA A 440 23.11 39.28 15.56
CA ALA A 440 23.82 39.99 16.61
C ALA A 440 22.98 39.98 17.91
N GLY A 441 23.56 39.47 18.99
CA GLY A 441 23.00 39.57 20.35
C GLY A 441 23.13 40.98 20.91
N GLY A 442 22.89 41.14 22.21
CA GLY A 442 23.08 42.43 22.87
C GLY A 442 22.29 42.62 24.16
N HIS A 443 22.41 43.81 24.73
CA HIS A 443 21.71 44.19 25.95
C HIS A 443 20.26 44.60 25.66
N SER A 444 19.29 44.08 26.42
CA SER A 444 17.87 44.30 26.10
C SER A 444 17.37 45.73 26.35
N SER A 445 18.16 46.59 27.02
CA SER A 445 17.81 48.01 27.19
C SER A 445 17.95 48.85 25.91
N THR A 446 18.66 48.34 24.90
CA THR A 446 18.86 49.00 23.61
C THR A 446 18.62 47.99 22.48
N PRO A 447 17.39 47.46 22.35
CA PRO A 447 17.12 46.42 21.38
C PRO A 447 17.15 46.98 19.94
N PRO A 448 17.54 46.17 18.94
CA PRO A 448 17.32 46.50 17.54
C PRO A 448 15.82 46.49 17.20
N ASN A 449 15.47 46.95 16.00
CA ASN A 449 14.07 46.97 15.52
C ASN A 449 13.40 45.58 15.55
N HIS A 450 14.18 44.51 15.37
CA HIS A 450 13.73 43.13 15.47
C HIS A 450 14.76 42.28 16.21
N THR A 451 14.29 41.48 17.17
CA THR A 451 15.12 40.55 17.93
C THR A 451 15.23 39.21 17.20
N THR A 452 16.24 38.41 17.53
CA THR A 452 16.47 37.05 16.99
C THR A 452 15.22 36.17 17.08
N ILE A 453 14.60 36.11 18.27
CA ILE A 453 13.34 35.38 18.48
C ILE A 453 12.20 36.01 17.67
N GLY A 454 12.17 37.33 17.50
CA GLY A 454 11.17 38.00 16.65
C GLY A 454 11.30 37.69 15.17
N TYR A 455 12.51 37.43 14.67
CA TYR A 455 12.71 36.91 13.31
C TYR A 455 12.30 35.43 13.22
N LEU A 456 12.69 34.60 14.19
CA LEU A 456 12.28 33.20 14.25
C LEU A 456 10.75 33.06 14.27
N ALA A 457 10.05 33.91 15.04
CA ALA A 457 8.59 33.92 15.08
C ALA A 457 7.96 34.22 13.71
N GLN A 458 8.54 35.13 12.92
CA GLN A 458 8.08 35.38 11.55
C GLN A 458 8.38 34.21 10.61
N ILE A 459 9.51 33.51 10.80
CA ILE A 459 9.84 32.29 10.06
C ILE A 459 8.82 31.20 10.37
N ILE A 460 8.52 30.96 11.64
CA ILE A 460 7.51 29.99 12.09
C ILE A 460 6.14 30.33 11.49
N GLN A 461 5.70 31.59 11.59
CA GLN A 461 4.47 32.04 10.95
C GLN A 461 4.47 31.72 9.45
N LYS A 462 5.59 31.98 8.76
CA LYS A 462 5.71 31.73 7.33
C LYS A 462 5.65 30.24 6.99
N ILE A 463 6.22 29.37 7.82
CA ILE A 463 6.10 27.91 7.68
C ILE A 463 4.64 27.49 7.85
N GLU A 464 3.96 27.96 8.90
CA GLU A 464 2.56 27.60 9.15
C GLU A 464 1.60 28.10 8.07
N GLU A 465 1.81 29.30 7.53
CA GLU A 465 0.99 29.89 6.45
C GLU A 465 1.20 29.22 5.08
N ASN A 466 2.29 28.46 4.90
CA ASN A 466 2.65 27.83 3.63
C ASN A 466 2.60 26.30 3.74
N GLN A 467 1.43 25.75 4.09
CA GLN A 467 1.20 24.30 4.12
C GLN A 467 1.25 23.66 2.73
N PHE A 468 1.54 22.35 2.69
CA PHE A 468 1.48 21.55 1.47
C PHE A 468 0.02 21.35 1.02
N PRO A 469 -0.29 21.35 -0.28
CA PRO A 469 -1.64 21.08 -0.74
C PRO A 469 -1.98 19.59 -0.60
N SER A 470 -3.25 19.29 -0.30
CA SER A 470 -3.78 17.92 -0.36
C SER A 470 -3.80 17.40 -1.80
N ARG A 471 -3.38 16.15 -2.02
CA ARG A 471 -3.41 15.46 -3.31
C ARG A 471 -3.89 14.03 -3.12
N LEU A 472 -4.77 13.60 -4.01
CA LEU A 472 -5.24 12.21 -4.05
C LEU A 472 -5.04 11.67 -5.46
N THR A 473 -4.19 10.66 -5.58
CA THR A 473 -3.95 9.94 -6.84
C THR A 473 -4.17 8.45 -6.66
N ASN A 474 -4.19 7.68 -7.76
CA ASN A 474 -4.23 6.23 -7.73
C ASN A 474 -3.00 5.57 -7.07
N LYS A 475 -1.93 6.34 -6.79
CA LYS A 475 -0.78 5.86 -6.03
C LYS A 475 -1.07 5.78 -4.54
N ASN A 476 -2.01 6.58 -4.03
CA ASN A 476 -2.35 6.62 -2.62
C ASN A 476 -3.44 5.59 -2.31
N PRO A 477 -3.16 4.58 -1.46
CA PRO A 477 -4.14 3.54 -1.13
C PRO A 477 -5.47 4.06 -0.54
N THR A 478 -5.49 5.30 -0.06
CA THR A 478 -6.73 5.98 0.37
C THR A 478 -7.75 6.05 -0.77
N GLU A 479 -7.32 6.20 -2.02
CA GLU A 479 -8.21 6.19 -3.20
C GLU A 479 -8.94 4.85 -3.33
N ALA A 480 -8.20 3.74 -3.33
CA ALA A 480 -8.77 2.41 -3.44
C ALA A 480 -9.68 2.06 -2.25
N TYR A 481 -9.32 2.51 -1.05
CA TYR A 481 -10.16 2.41 0.14
C TYR A 481 -11.48 3.16 -0.04
N LEU A 482 -11.43 4.44 -0.41
CA LEU A 482 -12.63 5.27 -0.59
C LEU A 482 -13.52 4.72 -1.71
N HIS A 483 -12.93 4.29 -2.82
CA HIS A 483 -13.65 3.65 -3.90
C HIS A 483 -14.39 2.41 -3.40
N THR A 484 -13.71 1.51 -2.67
CA THR A 484 -14.33 0.33 -2.04
C THR A 484 -15.44 0.72 -1.06
N ALA A 485 -15.22 1.77 -0.28
CA ALA A 485 -16.23 2.30 0.65
C ALA A 485 -17.45 2.85 -0.10
N ALA A 486 -17.27 3.56 -1.21
CA ALA A 486 -18.36 4.08 -2.03
C ALA A 486 -19.22 2.95 -2.64
N LEU A 487 -18.64 1.78 -2.90
CA LEU A 487 -19.38 0.62 -3.39
C LEU A 487 -20.16 -0.12 -2.29
N HIS A 488 -19.63 -0.19 -1.07
CA HIS A 488 -20.13 -1.10 -0.03
C HIS A 488 -20.70 -0.43 1.23
N ALA A 489 -20.44 0.86 1.43
CA ALA A 489 -20.99 1.60 2.57
C ALA A 489 -22.53 1.62 2.50
N LYS A 490 -23.19 1.39 3.62
CA LYS A 490 -24.65 1.46 3.71
C LYS A 490 -25.15 2.90 3.79
N ASN A 491 -24.47 3.74 4.55
CA ASN A 491 -24.92 5.08 4.94
C ASN A 491 -23.96 6.18 4.48
N MET A 492 -23.32 6.02 3.33
CA MET A 492 -22.50 7.08 2.73
C MET A 492 -23.41 8.08 2.00
N ASP A 493 -23.14 9.39 2.20
CA ASP A 493 -23.82 10.46 1.48
C ASP A 493 -23.77 10.24 -0.04
N LYS A 494 -24.87 10.55 -0.74
CA LYS A 494 -25.01 10.26 -2.17
C LYS A 494 -24.07 11.11 -3.03
N ASN A 495 -23.87 12.38 -2.65
CA ASN A 495 -23.00 13.27 -3.40
C ASN A 495 -21.54 12.87 -3.21
N LEU A 496 -21.14 12.53 -1.97
CA LEU A 496 -19.82 12.00 -1.70
C LEU A 496 -19.57 10.69 -2.45
N ARG A 497 -20.53 9.75 -2.41
CA ARG A 497 -20.43 8.48 -3.15
C ARG A 497 -20.23 8.72 -4.64
N HIS A 498 -21.03 9.61 -5.23
CA HIS A 498 -20.90 9.96 -6.65
C HIS A 498 -19.55 10.61 -6.94
N ALA A 499 -19.09 11.53 -6.09
CA ALA A 499 -17.80 12.20 -6.25
C ALA A 499 -16.61 11.22 -6.17
N ILE A 500 -16.67 10.20 -5.30
CA ILE A 500 -15.63 9.16 -5.20
C ILE A 500 -15.62 8.27 -6.45
N LEU A 501 -16.78 7.92 -6.99
CA LEU A 501 -16.89 7.03 -8.16
C LEU A 501 -16.68 7.76 -9.50
N ASP A 502 -16.73 9.09 -9.50
CA ASP A 502 -16.46 9.94 -10.66
C ASP A 502 -15.02 10.48 -10.61
N PRO A 503 -14.10 10.01 -11.48
CA PRO A 503 -12.73 10.48 -11.49
C PRO A 503 -12.57 11.96 -11.87
N GLN A 504 -13.59 12.61 -12.44
CA GLN A 504 -13.57 14.06 -12.68
C GLN A 504 -13.89 14.88 -11.42
N SER A 505 -14.34 14.22 -10.34
CA SER A 505 -14.76 14.86 -9.10
C SER A 505 -13.73 14.74 -7.97
N VAL A 506 -12.46 14.44 -8.27
CA VAL A 506 -11.39 14.27 -7.26
C VAL A 506 -11.25 15.48 -6.34
N ASP A 507 -11.44 16.71 -6.84
CA ASP A 507 -11.36 17.93 -6.02
C ASP A 507 -12.43 17.96 -4.91
N LYS A 508 -13.63 17.42 -5.16
CA LYS A 508 -14.69 17.30 -4.15
C LYS A 508 -14.36 16.24 -3.11
N VAL A 509 -13.65 15.18 -3.52
CA VAL A 509 -13.17 14.15 -2.59
C VAL A 509 -12.08 14.74 -1.70
N ILE A 510 -11.16 15.53 -2.25
CA ILE A 510 -10.15 16.25 -1.49
C ILE A 510 -10.81 17.24 -0.52
N GLU A 511 -11.78 18.04 -0.97
CA GLU A 511 -12.55 18.95 -0.11
C GLU A 511 -13.22 18.20 1.07
N TYR A 512 -13.80 17.04 0.80
CA TYR A 512 -14.36 16.17 1.85
C TYR A 512 -13.28 15.71 2.85
N LEU A 513 -12.14 15.24 2.36
CA LEU A 513 -11.04 14.78 3.21
C LEU A 513 -10.41 15.94 4.02
N ASP A 514 -10.35 17.13 3.45
CA ASP A 514 -9.86 18.34 4.11
C ASP A 514 -10.78 18.83 5.24
N GLY A 515 -12.06 18.40 5.22
CA GLY A 515 -13.05 18.71 6.24
C GLY A 515 -12.76 18.09 7.62
N ASP A 516 -11.90 17.08 7.72
CA ASP A 516 -11.44 16.50 8.99
C ASP A 516 -9.91 16.34 9.02
N ARG A 517 -9.30 16.61 10.19
CA ARG A 517 -7.84 16.60 10.33
C ARG A 517 -7.23 15.21 10.09
N LEU A 518 -7.93 14.14 10.47
CA LEU A 518 -7.41 12.78 10.39
C LEU A 518 -7.46 12.27 8.95
N THR A 519 -8.51 12.62 8.20
CA THR A 519 -8.64 12.30 6.79
C THR A 519 -7.72 13.15 5.92
N ARG A 520 -7.58 14.44 6.20
CA ARG A 520 -6.63 15.31 5.50
C ARG A 520 -5.19 14.80 5.60
N ALA A 521 -4.80 14.34 6.79
CA ALA A 521 -3.47 13.80 7.02
C ALA A 521 -3.11 12.57 6.15
N LEU A 522 -4.10 11.88 5.55
CA LEU A 522 -3.86 10.76 4.62
C LEU A 522 -3.44 11.22 3.21
N VAL A 523 -3.77 12.46 2.85
CA VAL A 523 -3.59 13.01 1.48
C VAL A 523 -2.74 14.28 1.44
N GLN A 524 -2.27 14.76 2.59
CA GLN A 524 -1.49 15.98 2.73
C GLN A 524 -0.18 15.70 3.46
N THR A 525 0.92 16.30 3.01
CA THR A 525 2.13 16.40 3.84
C THR A 525 1.84 17.31 5.03
N THR A 526 1.93 16.77 6.25
CA THR A 526 1.58 17.51 7.47
C THR A 526 2.81 18.17 8.06
N THR A 527 2.67 19.41 8.50
CA THR A 527 3.71 20.20 9.17
C THR A 527 3.37 20.36 10.64
N ALA A 528 4.30 20.09 11.54
CA ALA A 528 4.16 20.34 12.98
C ALA A 528 5.40 21.04 13.53
N VAL A 529 5.22 22.20 14.16
CA VAL A 529 6.29 22.93 14.84
C VAL A 529 6.38 22.43 16.28
N ASP A 530 7.40 21.64 16.57
CA ASP A 530 7.42 20.84 17.79
C ASP A 530 8.37 21.41 18.86
N ILE A 531 9.57 21.86 18.47
CA ILE A 531 10.60 22.35 19.40
C ILE A 531 11.05 23.75 19.00
N VAL A 532 11.04 24.68 19.95
CA VAL A 532 11.59 26.03 19.79
C VAL A 532 12.64 26.27 20.85
N GLN A 533 13.84 26.72 20.46
CA GLN A 533 14.94 27.03 21.37
C GLN A 533 15.45 28.45 21.14
N GLY A 534 15.78 29.16 22.22
CA GLY A 534 16.38 30.49 22.17
C GLY A 534 16.29 31.25 23.49
N GLY A 535 17.32 32.03 23.79
CA GLY A 535 17.41 32.80 25.04
C GLY A 535 17.86 31.97 26.24
N VAL A 536 18.54 32.61 27.19
CA VAL A 536 19.05 31.96 28.41
C VAL A 536 18.56 32.67 29.68
N LYS A 537 18.48 34.01 29.63
CA LYS A 537 18.02 34.84 30.76
C LYS A 537 17.41 36.14 30.27
N ALA A 538 16.60 36.76 31.14
CA ALA A 538 16.12 38.11 30.91
C ALA A 538 17.30 39.11 30.79
N ASN A 539 17.10 40.16 29.98
CA ASN A 539 18.07 41.23 29.73
C ASN A 539 19.30 40.86 28.88
N ALA A 540 19.29 39.71 28.20
CA ALA A 540 20.29 39.35 27.19
C ALA A 540 19.57 38.86 25.92
N LEU A 541 19.76 39.58 24.81
CA LEU A 541 19.22 39.17 23.51
C LEU A 541 20.04 37.98 22.98
N PRO A 542 19.39 36.85 22.63
CA PRO A 542 20.10 35.68 22.14
C PRO A 542 20.73 35.93 20.78
N GLU A 543 21.93 35.42 20.58
CA GLU A 543 22.64 35.44 19.29
C GLU A 543 22.11 34.38 18.32
N SER A 544 21.46 33.34 18.85
CA SER A 544 20.89 32.26 18.04
C SER A 544 19.53 31.82 18.59
N ALA A 545 18.64 31.44 17.69
CA ALA A 545 17.37 30.79 18.02
C ALA A 545 17.02 29.79 16.91
N SER A 546 16.41 28.67 17.28
CA SER A 546 16.09 27.58 16.35
C SER A 546 14.69 27.03 16.54
N VAL A 547 14.17 26.41 15.48
CA VAL A 547 12.92 25.65 15.49
C VAL A 547 13.12 24.31 14.79
N LEU A 548 12.62 23.23 15.39
CA LEU A 548 12.50 21.91 14.77
C LEU A 548 11.06 21.70 14.31
N VAL A 549 10.90 21.33 13.05
CA VAL A 549 9.61 21.12 12.41
C VAL A 549 9.53 19.71 11.85
N CYS A 550 8.58 18.93 12.35
CA CYS A 550 8.32 17.58 11.90
C CYS A 550 7.40 17.57 10.67
N HIS A 551 7.77 16.78 9.66
CA HIS A 551 6.92 16.51 8.51
C HIS A 551 6.56 15.03 8.42
N ARG A 552 5.30 14.75 8.11
CA ARG A 552 4.86 13.43 7.60
C ARG A 552 4.48 13.58 6.13
N ILE A 553 5.29 13.01 5.25
CA ILE A 553 5.26 13.22 3.80
C ILE A 553 4.17 12.38 3.16
N ALA A 554 3.28 13.00 2.38
CA ALA A 554 2.26 12.29 1.61
C ALA A 554 2.88 11.33 0.59
N VAL A 555 2.14 10.28 0.22
CA VAL A 555 2.58 9.24 -0.74
C VAL A 555 2.94 9.83 -2.11
N GLU A 556 2.32 10.97 -2.46
CA GLU A 556 2.57 11.71 -3.69
C GLU A 556 3.86 12.56 -3.69
N GLU A 557 4.48 12.79 -2.53
CA GLU A 557 5.61 13.71 -2.37
C GLU A 557 6.89 12.97 -1.96
N SER A 558 7.99 13.71 -1.81
CA SER A 558 9.29 13.17 -1.43
C SER A 558 10.00 14.02 -0.39
N VAL A 559 11.01 13.45 0.27
CA VAL A 559 11.89 14.16 1.21
C VAL A 559 12.50 15.39 0.54
N GLN A 560 12.97 15.25 -0.70
CA GLN A 560 13.56 16.37 -1.44
C GLN A 560 12.52 17.48 -1.70
N HIS A 561 11.28 17.13 -2.01
CA HIS A 561 10.23 18.13 -2.26
C HIS A 561 9.95 18.99 -1.01
N VAL A 562 9.99 18.39 0.18
CA VAL A 562 9.86 19.13 1.45
C VAL A 562 11.06 20.07 1.66
N LYS A 563 12.29 19.60 1.41
CA LYS A 563 13.51 20.42 1.52
C LYS A 563 13.49 21.62 0.54
N ASP A 564 13.04 21.40 -0.69
CA ASP A 564 12.89 22.45 -1.70
C ASP A 564 11.82 23.48 -1.31
N HIS A 565 10.76 23.05 -0.61
CA HIS A 565 9.71 23.95 -0.11
C HIS A 565 10.26 24.97 0.88
N TYR A 566 11.15 24.56 1.79
CA TYR A 566 11.80 25.48 2.75
C TYR A 566 12.63 26.54 2.05
N SER A 567 13.42 26.15 1.04
CA SER A 567 14.19 27.08 0.22
C SER A 567 13.28 28.12 -0.43
N ARG A 568 12.18 27.66 -1.04
CA ARG A 568 11.19 28.50 -1.71
C ARG A 568 10.55 29.54 -0.80
N ILE A 569 10.21 29.16 0.44
CA ILE A 569 9.55 30.07 1.38
C ILE A 569 10.53 30.99 2.10
N LEU A 570 11.76 30.55 2.38
CA LEU A 570 12.73 31.31 3.18
C LEU A 570 13.64 32.21 2.33
N GLU A 571 13.89 31.89 1.06
CA GLU A 571 14.68 32.75 0.18
C GLU A 571 14.16 34.20 0.08
N PRO A 572 12.85 34.45 -0.15
CA PRO A 572 12.33 35.82 -0.19
C PRO A 572 12.44 36.52 1.16
N PHE A 573 12.31 35.78 2.26
CA PHE A 573 12.44 36.30 3.61
C PHE A 573 13.88 36.72 3.91
N ALA A 574 14.85 35.86 3.58
CA ALA A 574 16.27 36.15 3.72
C ALA A 574 16.67 37.39 2.90
N LYS A 575 16.24 37.47 1.63
CA LYS A 575 16.45 38.64 0.76
C LYS A 575 15.85 39.92 1.33
N LYS A 576 14.63 39.88 1.87
CA LYS A 576 13.97 41.04 2.49
C LYS A 576 14.79 41.63 3.64
N TRP A 577 15.42 40.77 4.42
CA TRP A 577 16.13 41.17 5.64
C TRP A 577 17.66 41.24 5.48
N GLY A 578 18.19 41.01 4.29
CA GLY A 578 19.63 41.01 4.03
C GLY A 578 20.37 39.86 4.75
N LEU A 579 19.68 38.75 5.01
CA LEU A 579 20.23 37.56 5.65
C LEU A 579 20.80 36.61 4.60
N GLU A 580 21.90 35.95 4.94
CA GLU A 580 22.41 34.83 4.13
C GLU A 580 21.56 33.58 4.41
N LEU A 581 21.09 32.88 3.36
CA LEU A 581 20.40 31.59 3.51
C LEU A 581 21.37 30.46 3.16
N GLN A 582 21.58 29.53 4.08
CA GLN A 582 22.41 28.34 3.90
C GLN A 582 21.55 27.08 4.02
N ASN A 583 21.52 26.27 2.97
CA ASN A 583 20.95 24.93 3.00
C ASN A 583 22.11 23.94 3.14
N SER A 584 22.21 23.25 4.27
CA SER A 584 23.17 22.16 4.43
C SER A 584 22.48 20.84 4.11
N HIS A 585 22.83 20.26 2.97
CA HIS A 585 22.48 18.88 2.64
C HIS A 585 23.66 18.01 3.09
N GLU A 586 23.42 17.11 4.05
CA GLU A 586 24.30 16.04 4.57
C GLU A 586 25.00 16.24 5.93
N ASN A 587 24.77 15.25 6.80
CA ASN A 587 25.50 14.79 8.00
C ASN A 587 25.55 15.69 9.24
N GLU A 588 24.59 15.47 10.16
CA GLU A 588 24.80 15.71 11.59
C GLU A 588 25.34 14.44 12.26
N LYS A 589 26.66 14.36 12.35
CA LYS A 589 27.26 14.01 13.64
C LYS A 589 27.82 15.32 14.15
N ASP A 590 27.18 15.84 15.19
CA ASP A 590 27.54 17.00 16.02
C ASP A 590 26.37 18.00 16.13
N LEU A 591 25.24 17.54 16.65
CA LEU A 591 24.23 18.44 17.24
C LEU A 591 24.61 18.93 18.65
N THR A 592 25.79 18.57 19.14
CA THR A 592 26.21 18.90 20.52
C THR A 592 27.55 19.59 20.67
N ASP A 593 28.34 19.81 19.59
CA ASP A 593 29.66 20.41 19.76
C ASP A 593 30.00 21.51 18.73
N ALA A 594 30.56 22.61 19.28
CA ALA A 594 31.31 23.68 18.62
C ALA A 594 30.53 24.81 17.91
N MET A 595 29.86 25.64 18.71
CA MET A 595 29.79 27.10 18.46
C MET A 595 31.20 27.70 18.42
N ILE A 596 31.84 27.76 17.24
CA ILE A 596 33.02 28.59 17.01
C ILE A 596 32.67 29.65 15.96
N TRP A 597 32.38 30.84 16.47
CA TRP A 597 32.00 32.04 15.73
C TRP A 597 33.18 32.64 14.93
N LYS A 598 33.04 32.68 13.60
CA LYS A 598 33.77 33.62 12.73
C LYS A 598 32.91 34.01 11.52
N SER A 599 31.94 34.91 11.71
CA SER A 599 31.28 35.58 10.58
C SER A 599 30.51 36.81 11.07
N ASP A 600 30.83 37.98 10.50
CA ASP A 600 30.11 39.24 10.66
C ASP A 600 28.74 39.27 9.93
N ARG A 601 28.20 38.11 9.53
CA ARG A 601 26.98 38.01 8.72
C ARG A 601 25.87 37.27 9.45
N MET A 602 24.73 37.97 9.57
CA MET A 602 23.45 37.41 10.00
C MET A 602 22.96 36.39 8.97
N LYS A 603 22.53 35.22 9.43
CA LYS A 603 22.19 34.10 8.54
C LYS A 603 21.03 33.27 9.03
N ILE A 604 20.40 32.58 8.09
CA ILE A 604 19.43 31.51 8.31
C ILE A 604 20.09 30.23 7.82
N THR A 605 20.15 29.22 8.68
CA THR A 605 20.63 27.89 8.35
C THR A 605 19.45 26.92 8.39
N VAL A 606 19.23 26.20 7.29
CA VAL A 606 18.25 25.12 7.19
C VAL A 606 19.01 23.80 7.14
N THR A 607 18.74 22.97 8.13
CA THR A 607 19.30 21.62 8.31
C THR A 607 18.15 20.62 8.31
N SER A 608 18.46 19.38 7.99
CA SER A 608 17.48 18.30 7.99
C SER A 608 18.16 17.00 8.36
N ASP A 609 17.41 16.10 8.97
CA ASP A 609 17.81 14.70 9.01
C ASP A 609 17.84 14.10 7.57
N PRO A 610 18.35 12.87 7.39
CA PRO A 610 18.31 12.19 6.10
C PRO A 610 16.89 12.12 5.53
N GLY A 611 15.88 12.00 6.40
CA GLY A 611 14.50 11.75 6.04
C GLY A 611 14.25 10.30 5.61
N LEU A 612 12.98 9.94 5.59
CA LEU A 612 12.44 8.67 5.14
C LEU A 612 11.43 8.94 4.02
N GLU A 613 11.65 8.36 2.85
CA GLU A 613 10.68 8.46 1.76
C GLU A 613 9.38 7.71 2.11
N PRO A 614 8.23 8.10 1.54
CA PRO A 614 7.00 7.30 1.66
C PRO A 614 7.24 5.85 1.23
N SER A 615 6.61 4.91 1.92
CA SER A 615 6.81 3.51 1.59
C SER A 615 6.28 3.19 0.20
N PRO A 616 6.86 2.21 -0.51
CA PRO A 616 6.16 1.58 -1.61
C PRO A 616 4.79 1.10 -1.13
N ALA A 617 3.76 1.32 -1.95
CA ALA A 617 2.46 0.71 -1.70
C ALA A 617 2.53 -0.78 -2.04
N SER A 618 1.88 -1.62 -1.23
CA SER A 618 1.77 -3.04 -1.55
C SER A 618 1.12 -3.25 -2.92
N ASP A 619 1.56 -4.26 -3.66
CA ASP A 619 1.12 -4.49 -5.03
C ASP A 619 -0.36 -4.92 -5.07
N ILE A 620 -1.24 -3.94 -5.30
CA ILE A 620 -2.68 -4.13 -5.45
C ILE A 620 -3.07 -4.85 -6.76
N SER A 621 -2.15 -5.00 -7.72
CA SER A 621 -2.38 -5.78 -8.94
C SER A 621 -2.40 -7.29 -8.66
N ASP A 622 -1.87 -7.68 -7.50
CA ASP A 622 -2.00 -9.02 -6.97
C ASP A 622 -3.44 -9.25 -6.48
N GLU A 623 -4.24 -9.94 -7.30
CA GLU A 623 -5.64 -10.25 -7.00
C GLU A 623 -5.85 -10.96 -5.64
N ARG A 624 -4.80 -11.62 -5.12
CA ARG A 624 -4.81 -12.29 -3.81
C ARG A 624 -5.01 -11.28 -2.68
N PHE A 625 -4.45 -10.08 -2.87
CA PHE A 625 -4.38 -9.02 -1.86
C PHE A 625 -4.95 -7.68 -2.31
N GLY A 626 -5.39 -7.54 -3.56
CA GLY A 626 -5.93 -6.29 -4.14
C GLY A 626 -7.26 -5.78 -3.54
N TRP A 627 -7.72 -6.40 -2.45
CA TRP A 627 -8.81 -5.94 -1.60
C TRP A 627 -8.32 -5.33 -0.27
N LEU A 628 -7.02 -5.44 0.03
CA LEU A 628 -6.35 -4.83 1.16
C LEU A 628 -5.86 -3.44 0.73
N ALA A 629 -6.42 -2.38 1.29
CA ALA A 629 -6.03 -1.01 1.00
C ALA A 629 -6.10 -0.13 2.25
N GLY A 630 -5.13 0.76 2.39
CA GLY A 630 -5.10 1.77 3.42
C GLY A 630 -3.73 2.44 3.51
N THR A 631 -3.65 3.56 4.21
CA THR A 631 -2.39 4.27 4.44
C THR A 631 -2.23 4.56 5.92
N LEU A 632 -1.06 4.26 6.46
CA LEU A 632 -0.69 4.60 7.83
C LEU A 632 -0.09 6.01 7.87
N ARG A 633 -0.49 6.81 8.86
CA ARG A 633 0.02 8.19 9.05
C ARG A 633 1.42 8.23 9.67
N GLY A 634 1.75 7.20 10.46
CA GLY A 634 3.06 7.02 11.09
C GLY A 634 3.96 6.09 10.28
N ASN A 635 5.09 5.75 10.87
CA ASN A 635 6.06 4.80 10.33
C ASN A 635 6.30 3.70 11.35
N THR A 636 6.62 2.51 10.85
CA THR A 636 6.98 1.30 11.58
C THR A 636 8.38 0.84 11.14
N ASP A 637 8.86 -0.25 11.74
CA ASP A 637 10.12 -0.90 11.39
C ASP A 637 10.16 -1.50 9.97
N THR A 638 9.01 -1.62 9.30
CA THR A 638 8.92 -2.15 7.93
C THR A 638 9.84 -1.46 6.91
N LYS A 639 10.31 -0.23 7.17
CA LYS A 639 11.30 0.47 6.32
C LYS A 639 12.55 -0.36 6.01
N PHE A 640 12.95 -1.26 6.91
CA PHE A 640 14.09 -2.15 6.67
C PHE A 640 13.73 -3.41 5.88
N TYR A 641 12.45 -3.72 5.74
CA TYR A 641 11.94 -4.97 5.17
C TYR A 641 11.37 -4.78 3.75
N TRP A 642 11.33 -3.56 3.22
CA TRP A 642 10.75 -3.27 1.89
C TRP A 642 11.36 -4.09 0.75
N GLU A 643 12.62 -4.52 0.84
CA GLU A 643 13.25 -5.37 -0.18
C GLU A 643 12.82 -6.84 -0.14
N LEU A 644 12.25 -7.30 0.98
CA LEU A 644 11.91 -8.71 1.19
C LEU A 644 10.63 -9.14 0.47
N THR A 645 9.71 -8.21 0.21
CA THR A 645 8.46 -8.46 -0.52
C THR A 645 7.77 -7.17 -0.92
N ASN A 646 6.94 -7.24 -1.97
CA ASN A 646 6.02 -6.17 -2.36
C ASN A 646 4.65 -6.28 -1.63
N GLN A 647 4.49 -7.20 -0.68
CA GLN A 647 3.24 -7.46 0.03
C GLN A 647 3.43 -7.19 1.54
N ILE A 648 3.30 -5.93 1.95
CA ILE A 648 3.56 -5.46 3.33
C ILE A 648 2.33 -4.75 3.88
N TYR A 649 1.70 -5.39 4.87
CA TYR A 649 0.47 -4.90 5.48
C TYR A 649 0.66 -4.58 6.96
N ARG A 650 0.03 -3.50 7.41
CA ARG A 650 0.10 -2.98 8.78
C ARG A 650 -1.27 -2.99 9.39
N ILE A 651 -1.48 -3.80 10.42
CA ILE A 651 -2.80 -4.01 11.00
C ILE A 651 -2.71 -4.55 12.44
N ASN A 652 -3.48 -3.94 13.34
CA ASN A 652 -3.83 -4.54 14.62
C ASN A 652 -5.24 -5.13 14.49
N PRO A 653 -5.41 -6.44 14.24
CA PRO A 653 -6.65 -7.05 13.72
C PRO A 653 -7.74 -7.25 14.78
N TYR A 654 -8.05 -6.20 15.52
CA TYR A 654 -9.18 -6.09 16.42
C TYR A 654 -10.22 -5.10 15.89
N SER A 655 -11.46 -5.23 16.34
CA SER A 655 -12.51 -4.28 16.03
C SER A 655 -12.53 -3.09 17.00
N SER A 656 -12.59 -1.87 16.45
CA SER A 656 -12.69 -0.64 17.25
C SER A 656 -13.94 -0.56 18.13
N LYS A 657 -14.92 -1.44 17.92
CA LYS A 657 -16.10 -1.57 18.79
C LYS A 657 -15.75 -1.90 20.24
N TRP A 658 -14.60 -2.54 20.49
CA TRP A 658 -14.16 -2.96 21.83
C TRP A 658 -13.57 -1.82 22.64
N ASP A 659 -13.06 -0.78 21.97
CA ASP A 659 -12.70 0.46 22.62
C ASP A 659 -13.02 1.67 21.73
N PRO A 660 -14.27 2.17 21.75
CA PRO A 660 -14.67 3.31 20.95
C PRO A 660 -13.95 4.61 21.29
N ARG A 661 -13.25 4.68 22.43
CA ARG A 661 -12.46 5.85 22.85
C ARG A 661 -11.01 5.79 22.34
N GLY A 662 -10.60 4.68 21.73
CA GLY A 662 -9.23 4.42 21.31
C GLY A 662 -8.37 3.87 22.45
N LEU A 663 -7.28 3.20 22.08
CA LEU A 663 -6.39 2.47 23.00
C LEU A 663 -5.44 3.35 23.82
N MET A 664 -5.43 4.67 23.57
CA MET A 664 -4.55 5.62 24.28
C MET A 664 -3.05 5.32 24.10
N ILE A 665 -2.66 4.86 22.91
CA ILE A 665 -1.25 4.66 22.52
C ILE A 665 -0.45 5.94 22.78
N HIS A 666 0.76 5.77 23.34
CA HIS A 666 1.71 6.84 23.71
C HIS A 666 1.19 7.87 24.71
N THR A 667 0.01 7.67 25.31
CA THR A 667 -0.54 8.59 26.32
C THR A 667 -0.90 7.85 27.61
N VAL A 668 -1.41 8.61 28.59
CA VAL A 668 -1.89 8.11 29.88
C VAL A 668 -3.06 7.16 29.64
N ASP A 669 -3.15 6.11 30.47
CA ASP A 669 -4.26 5.16 30.44
C ASP A 669 -4.32 4.33 29.15
N GLU A 670 -3.14 4.06 28.56
CA GLU A 670 -2.96 3.03 27.54
C GLU A 670 -3.54 1.70 28.04
N ARG A 671 -4.35 1.07 27.19
CA ARG A 671 -5.05 -0.17 27.52
C ARG A 671 -5.40 -0.97 26.27
N MET A 672 -5.57 -2.28 26.46
CA MET A 672 -6.04 -3.19 25.41
C MET A 672 -7.26 -3.98 25.88
N PRO A 673 -8.40 -3.96 25.15
CA PRO A 673 -9.54 -4.80 25.49
C PRO A 673 -9.20 -6.27 25.25
N VAL A 674 -9.48 -7.13 26.23
CA VAL A 674 -9.21 -8.57 26.12
C VAL A 674 -10.01 -9.22 24.99
N ASP A 675 -11.23 -8.75 24.71
CA ASP A 675 -12.01 -9.23 23.56
C ASP A 675 -11.38 -8.85 22.22
N GLY A 676 -10.70 -7.71 22.15
CA GLY A 676 -9.89 -7.33 20.99
C GLY A 676 -8.68 -8.23 20.81
N MET A 677 -7.99 -8.57 21.90
CA MET A 677 -6.89 -9.57 21.88
C MET A 677 -7.35 -10.93 21.36
N LEU A 678 -8.53 -11.40 21.77
CA LEU A 678 -9.09 -12.65 21.28
C LEU A 678 -9.40 -12.60 19.77
N GLU A 679 -9.89 -11.47 19.26
CA GLU A 679 -10.05 -11.25 17.81
C GLU A 679 -8.69 -11.30 17.09
N MET A 680 -7.64 -10.71 17.66
CA MET A 680 -6.29 -10.73 17.09
C MET A 680 -5.71 -12.15 17.02
N VAL A 681 -5.77 -12.92 18.12
CA VAL A 681 -5.33 -14.33 18.14
C VAL A 681 -6.07 -15.14 17.08
N ARG A 682 -7.40 -15.00 17.01
CA ARG A 682 -8.21 -15.68 16.00
C ARG A 682 -7.78 -15.31 14.59
N PHE A 683 -7.55 -14.03 14.33
CA PHE A 683 -7.13 -13.56 13.02
C PHE A 683 -5.79 -14.16 12.61
N TYR A 684 -4.75 -14.06 13.45
CA TYR A 684 -3.43 -14.61 13.13
C TYR A 684 -3.46 -16.12 12.95
N HIS A 685 -4.22 -16.83 13.80
CA HIS A 685 -4.42 -18.28 13.69
C HIS A 685 -5.01 -18.69 12.34
N GLU A 686 -6.12 -18.06 11.92
CA GLU A 686 -6.76 -18.40 10.65
C GLU A 686 -5.95 -17.87 9.46
N LEU A 687 -5.26 -16.74 9.58
CA LEU A 687 -4.41 -16.19 8.53
C LEU A 687 -3.26 -17.15 8.19
N ILE A 688 -2.56 -17.67 9.21
CA ILE A 688 -1.49 -18.67 9.01
C ILE A 688 -2.01 -19.82 8.15
N ARG A 689 -3.18 -20.35 8.49
CA ARG A 689 -3.79 -21.48 7.78
C ARG A 689 -4.25 -21.12 6.37
N VAL A 690 -4.84 -19.95 6.17
CA VAL A 690 -5.26 -19.48 4.84
C VAL A 690 -4.06 -19.30 3.92
N VAL A 691 -3.01 -18.62 4.38
CA VAL A 691 -1.79 -18.35 3.59
C VAL A 691 -1.03 -19.65 3.30
N ASP A 692 -1.02 -20.60 4.23
CA ASP A 692 -0.43 -21.92 4.05
C ASP A 692 -1.16 -22.73 2.97
N GLU A 693 -2.49 -22.79 3.02
CA GLU A 693 -3.30 -23.59 2.10
C GLU A 693 -3.30 -23.07 0.68
N LYS A 694 -3.37 -21.76 0.53
CA LYS A 694 -3.77 -21.18 -0.76
C LYS A 694 -2.70 -21.31 -1.84
N ARG A 695 -1.54 -21.93 -1.54
CA ARG A 695 -0.38 -22.08 -2.46
C ARG A 695 -0.25 -20.85 -3.35
N LEU A 696 -0.37 -19.71 -2.68
CA LEU A 696 -0.43 -18.38 -3.27
C LEU A 696 0.84 -18.19 -4.08
#